data_AF-A0AAU6AL40-F1
#
_entry.id   AF-A0AAU6AL40-F1
#
_cell.length_a   1.000
_cell.length_b   1.000
_cell.length_c   1.000
_cell.angle_alpha   90.00
_cell.angle_beta   90.00
_cell.angle_gamma   90.00
#
_symmetry.space_group_name_H-M   'P 1'
#
loop_
_entity.id
_entity.type
_entity.pdbx_description
1 polymer ?
#
loop_
_entity_poly.entity_id
_entity_poly.type
_entity_poly.pdbx_seq_one_letter_code
_entity_poly.pdbx_strand_id
1 'polypeptide(L)'
;MHRVPTRSRRLLLAAAAALLTLGVATPVATAAPEASLVTNPAQYVDPMIGTGNGGEQVGQINNFPGPAVPFGMLQWSPDTPGAYAGYSHDSDQIRGFSLTHASVGCSQFGDVPILPVVGDVGTAPWDRTEKFSHDTEVARTGEYGVTLADSGVRADLTSATRTGLAALAFPATDKAQLLVKAGASLNGNQAAAVRTIGDHEVVGSASTGQFCGHQNSYTIYYALQFDRPFTAAGGWDGTTVGSPGTSIDVSSPHAGGYLTFDTRANQVLHVKVAISFVSTEGAQRNMAAEIPGWDLAPVEAAARKQWDGVLSRIQVGGGTADQLKTFYTSLYHSLLYPTTFSDVDGRYPGFDAKVHTVSGHQRVQYANYSLWDTYRCLAALQALLLPDVGSDLAQSLVNDAGQFGWLPKWPVMNGESGVMNGDNVTPFLASLHAFGAQDFDTATALKYMLKGATTPAPPDFPYQEREGVVDYQNFGYVPNDRAEQGHVRTGASQTLEYAVDDFAISQFAGAIGQRGTAHTYAGRSQNWQNIFDGGTGYLRPKDSTGAFPAGPGFVAPPPGQFGQNGFDEGNAAQYNYLVPQNMAGLITAMGGPAAVNQRADAFFQLLNTGPNLPNQWSGNEPDFATPWLYDYTGRPWQTQEVVRRIETQLFSATPNGEPGNDDLGAQSSWYVWAALGLYPVTPGTTDLAFASPLFPKAVLHLANGRSITIDAPAAAADHPYVTGLSVDGKRWDRTYLPPSALRTGATLKFDLSAQAGSWGATSAPPSYPEGQVAAIGYTSPTGQVRTAQGASFPATIGVVSAGGRSDPVRWKAQPPAGITVTPSSGVLRPGSSAGVTVAVAADAPSGYHPVPVGFTDAAGHALPGGTITVTVPAADGKATTCDTLGASDTECGLQRLDNGDGHSTPVTVAGRSGRSTSDGYLYFGVTDDLVPGGTQYTATIDVDYLDQGTGTWNVQYDSSDPNQPYKGSSSVTNTGTGTWKTATFTLPDAGFGNRENGSADFRLSVGAGFVVSRVHVSVSGGNVLALHLCPGD
;
A
#
# COMPACT_ATOMS: atom_id res chain seq x y z
N MET A 1 30.29 63.02 -42.40
CA MET A 1 31.49 63.87 -42.24
C MET A 1 32.68 62.97 -41.98
N HIS A 2 33.76 63.27 -42.71
CA HIS A 2 35.18 62.89 -42.56
C HIS A 2 35.58 61.43 -42.26
N ARG A 3 36.13 60.69 -43.24
CA ARG A 3 37.50 60.74 -43.84
C ARG A 3 38.54 60.03 -42.94
N VAL A 4 39.07 58.85 -43.33
CA VAL A 4 40.26 58.61 -44.24
C VAL A 4 41.57 58.97 -43.49
N PRO A 5 42.76 58.28 -43.62
CA PRO A 5 43.31 57.68 -44.85
C PRO A 5 44.22 56.40 -44.83
N THR A 6 44.32 55.80 -46.04
CA THR A 6 45.48 55.31 -46.88
C THR A 6 46.73 54.67 -46.24
N ARG A 7 47.48 53.70 -46.81
CA ARG A 7 47.83 53.20 -48.19
C ARG A 7 48.40 51.76 -48.01
N SER A 8 48.29 50.76 -48.91
CA SER A 8 49.17 50.53 -50.09
C SER A 8 48.77 49.28 -50.94
N ARG A 9 48.77 49.44 -52.28
CA ARG A 9 49.22 48.58 -53.42
C ARG A 9 49.05 47.03 -53.53
N ARG A 10 48.60 46.66 -54.76
CA ARG A 10 48.89 45.49 -55.66
C ARG A 10 48.11 44.17 -55.50
N LEU A 11 47.27 43.79 -56.49
CA LEU A 11 47.47 42.70 -57.48
C LEU A 11 46.14 42.23 -58.15
N LEU A 12 46.23 42.06 -59.48
CA LEU A 12 45.64 41.06 -60.39
C LEU A 12 44.14 40.94 -60.70
N LEU A 13 43.89 41.03 -62.01
CA LEU A 13 42.75 40.53 -62.78
C LEU A 13 42.72 39.00 -62.84
N ALA A 14 41.53 38.40 -62.91
CA ALA A 14 41.06 37.53 -64.01
C ALA A 14 39.78 36.76 -63.60
N ALA A 15 38.62 37.08 -64.16
CA ALA A 15 37.42 36.23 -64.07
C ALA A 15 36.37 36.63 -65.12
N ALA A 16 36.40 36.02 -66.31
CA ALA A 16 35.26 35.91 -67.22
C ALA A 16 35.60 34.96 -68.38
N ALA A 17 35.28 33.66 -68.21
CA ALA A 17 34.88 32.71 -69.28
C ALA A 17 35.08 31.24 -68.82
N ALA A 18 34.17 30.72 -68.00
CA ALA A 18 33.91 29.28 -67.82
C ALA A 18 32.57 29.12 -67.09
N LEU A 19 31.45 29.24 -67.83
CA LEU A 19 30.09 29.13 -67.31
C LEU A 19 29.38 28.02 -68.08
N LEU A 20 29.63 26.76 -67.70
CA LEU A 20 28.80 25.57 -67.95
C LEU A 20 29.47 24.36 -67.25
N THR A 21 28.66 23.60 -66.50
CA THR A 21 28.96 22.37 -65.71
C THR A 21 29.60 22.55 -64.32
N LEU A 22 28.75 22.84 -63.32
CA LEU A 22 28.91 22.37 -61.94
C LEU A 22 27.49 22.15 -61.38
N GLY A 23 26.99 20.92 -61.50
CA GLY A 23 25.80 20.48 -60.81
C GLY A 23 26.10 20.46 -59.31
N VAL A 24 25.40 21.29 -58.55
CA VAL A 24 25.40 21.25 -57.09
C VAL A 24 24.62 20.01 -56.69
N ALA A 25 25.33 18.93 -56.37
CA ALA A 25 24.72 17.80 -55.67
C ALA A 25 24.30 18.29 -54.28
N THR A 26 23.00 18.55 -54.09
CA THR A 26 22.41 18.66 -52.76
C THR A 26 22.67 17.35 -52.02
N PRO A 27 23.28 17.34 -50.83
CA PRO A 27 23.37 16.13 -50.06
C PRO A 27 21.94 15.68 -49.75
N VAL A 28 21.55 14.53 -50.29
CA VAL A 28 20.34 13.83 -49.86
C VAL A 28 20.57 13.53 -48.39
N ALA A 29 19.80 14.18 -47.51
CA ALA A 29 19.78 13.83 -46.10
C ALA A 29 19.33 12.36 -46.03
N THR A 30 20.29 11.46 -45.79
CA THR A 30 20.00 10.06 -45.48
C THR A 30 19.17 10.07 -44.21
N ALA A 31 17.91 9.63 -44.30
CA ALA A 31 17.07 9.39 -43.13
C ALA A 31 17.85 8.53 -42.14
N ALA A 32 17.87 8.92 -40.87
CA ALA A 32 18.47 8.10 -39.82
C ALA A 32 17.85 6.69 -39.90
N PRO A 33 18.65 5.62 -39.78
CA PRO A 33 18.11 4.27 -39.82
C PRO A 33 17.07 4.10 -38.71
N GLU A 34 15.92 3.52 -39.07
CA GLU A 34 14.82 3.27 -38.15
C GLU A 34 15.30 2.34 -37.01
N ALA A 35 14.99 2.69 -35.76
CA ALA A 35 15.41 1.91 -34.61
C ALA A 35 14.83 0.50 -34.67
N SER A 36 15.70 -0.51 -34.63
CA SER A 36 15.29 -1.91 -34.68
C SER A 36 14.63 -2.31 -33.36
N LEU A 37 13.46 -2.94 -33.45
CA LEU A 37 12.74 -3.46 -32.29
C LEU A 37 13.47 -4.66 -31.69
N VAL A 38 13.47 -4.76 -30.37
CA VAL A 38 13.97 -5.95 -29.66
C VAL A 38 13.08 -7.15 -29.97
N THR A 39 13.71 -8.24 -30.45
CA THR A 39 13.02 -9.49 -30.83
C THR A 39 13.11 -10.58 -29.77
N ASN A 40 14.14 -10.54 -28.91
CA ASN A 40 14.36 -11.49 -27.82
C ASN A 40 14.49 -10.71 -26.52
N PRO A 41 13.39 -10.21 -25.95
CA PRO A 41 13.41 -9.34 -24.78
C PRO A 41 13.93 -10.02 -23.51
N ALA A 42 13.77 -11.33 -23.35
CA ALA A 42 14.19 -12.04 -22.14
C ALA A 42 15.70 -11.91 -21.85
N GLN A 43 16.54 -11.70 -22.87
CA GLN A 43 17.98 -11.50 -22.68
C GLN A 43 18.34 -10.20 -21.94
N TYR A 44 17.43 -9.22 -21.90
CA TYR A 44 17.63 -7.94 -21.23
C TYR A 44 17.15 -7.97 -19.79
N VAL A 45 16.40 -9.00 -19.38
CA VAL A 45 15.96 -9.11 -17.98
C VAL A 45 17.15 -9.47 -17.10
N ASP A 46 17.26 -8.72 -16.01
CA ASP A 46 18.24 -8.91 -14.94
C ASP A 46 17.51 -9.01 -13.60
N PRO A 47 17.24 -10.22 -13.09
CA PRO A 47 16.53 -10.44 -11.83
C PRO A 47 17.27 -9.92 -10.59
N MET A 48 18.51 -9.42 -10.72
CA MET A 48 19.21 -8.79 -9.60
C MET A 48 18.71 -7.37 -9.31
N ILE A 49 18.05 -6.69 -10.25
CA ILE A 49 17.53 -5.34 -10.01
C ILE A 49 16.44 -5.41 -8.93
N GLY A 50 16.53 -4.54 -7.93
CA GLY A 50 15.63 -4.52 -6.78
C GLY A 50 15.97 -5.53 -5.66
N THR A 51 17.08 -6.25 -5.76
CA THR A 51 17.57 -7.13 -4.67
C THR A 51 18.38 -6.37 -3.61
N GLY A 52 18.67 -5.08 -3.85
CA GLY A 52 19.43 -4.22 -2.96
C GLY A 52 18.57 -3.29 -2.10
N ASN A 53 19.15 -2.15 -1.72
CA ASN A 53 18.57 -1.16 -0.81
C ASN A 53 18.24 0.14 -1.56
N GLY A 54 16.99 0.60 -1.46
CA GLY A 54 16.44 1.85 -2.01
C GLY A 54 16.80 3.12 -1.23
N GLY A 55 17.69 3.02 -0.23
CA GLY A 55 18.23 4.12 0.57
C GLY A 55 17.65 4.19 1.99
N GLU A 56 18.09 5.20 2.75
CA GLU A 56 17.74 5.36 4.18
C GLU A 56 16.23 5.48 4.45
N GLN A 57 15.47 6.06 3.51
CA GLN A 57 14.04 6.31 3.69
C GLN A 57 13.16 5.08 3.48
N VAL A 58 13.55 4.17 2.59
CA VAL A 58 12.72 3.02 2.17
C VAL A 58 13.32 1.67 2.55
N GLY A 59 14.65 1.59 2.69
CA GLY A 59 15.32 0.33 3.06
C GLY A 59 15.38 -0.66 1.91
N GLN A 60 15.15 -1.94 2.17
CA GLN A 60 15.25 -3.00 1.15
C GLN A 60 14.11 -2.89 0.12
N ILE A 61 14.41 -3.09 -1.17
CA ILE A 61 13.42 -3.07 -2.26
C ILE A 61 12.64 -4.40 -2.31
N ASN A 62 13.29 -5.52 -1.96
CA ASN A 62 12.71 -6.85 -1.75
C ASN A 62 12.40 -7.71 -2.99
N ASN A 63 12.97 -7.42 -4.16
CA ASN A 63 12.93 -8.39 -5.27
C ASN A 63 13.83 -9.61 -5.00
N PHE A 64 13.64 -10.67 -5.77
CA PHE A 64 14.35 -11.94 -5.61
C PHE A 64 14.96 -12.43 -6.94
N PRO A 65 16.18 -13.02 -6.92
CA PRO A 65 16.89 -13.35 -8.16
C PRO A 65 16.59 -14.75 -8.73
N GLY A 66 15.84 -15.60 -7.99
CA GLY A 66 15.55 -16.97 -8.40
C GLY A 66 14.64 -17.10 -9.63
N PRO A 67 14.70 -18.24 -10.34
CA PRO A 67 13.88 -18.48 -11.51
C PRO A 67 12.39 -18.56 -11.17
N ALA A 68 11.60 -17.80 -11.93
CA ALA A 68 10.15 -17.95 -12.04
C ALA A 68 9.73 -17.89 -13.51
N VAL A 69 8.57 -18.48 -13.84
CA VAL A 69 7.85 -18.26 -15.11
C VAL A 69 6.78 -17.18 -14.91
N PRO A 70 6.21 -16.59 -15.97
CA PRO A 70 5.15 -15.58 -15.82
C PRO A 70 4.01 -16.11 -14.93
N PHE A 71 3.70 -15.37 -13.86
CA PHE A 71 2.70 -15.73 -12.85
C PHE A 71 2.87 -17.13 -12.21
N GLY A 72 4.11 -17.61 -12.13
CA GLY A 72 4.45 -18.93 -11.59
C GLY A 72 4.04 -19.10 -10.13
N MET A 73 3.56 -20.30 -9.76
CA MET A 73 3.30 -20.70 -8.38
C MET A 73 4.62 -20.90 -7.61
N LEU A 74 5.63 -21.48 -8.27
CA LEU A 74 6.94 -21.79 -7.70
C LEU A 74 7.98 -20.74 -8.11
N GLN A 75 8.70 -20.23 -7.10
CA GLN A 75 9.76 -19.22 -7.23
C GLN A 75 10.97 -19.71 -6.43
N TRP A 76 11.81 -20.56 -7.05
CA TRP A 76 12.89 -21.22 -6.33
C TRP A 76 14.11 -20.29 -6.22
N SER A 77 14.22 -19.53 -5.13
CA SER A 77 15.20 -18.45 -4.98
C SER A 77 16.07 -18.64 -3.74
N PRO A 78 17.32 -18.11 -3.74
CA PRO A 78 18.14 -18.04 -2.53
C PRO A 78 17.51 -17.19 -1.43
N ASP A 79 17.67 -17.64 -0.19
CA ASP A 79 17.43 -16.88 1.02
C ASP A 79 18.74 -16.48 1.68
N THR A 80 18.84 -15.23 2.13
CA THR A 80 19.98 -14.67 2.87
C THR A 80 19.58 -14.36 4.33
N PRO A 81 20.48 -14.50 5.31
CA PRO A 81 20.19 -14.13 6.69
C PRO A 81 19.83 -12.65 6.83
N GLY A 82 18.77 -12.35 7.60
CA GLY A 82 18.38 -10.97 7.93
C GLY A 82 17.55 -10.23 6.88
N ALA A 83 17.29 -10.82 5.71
CA ALA A 83 16.35 -10.29 4.73
C ALA A 83 14.94 -10.83 5.01
N TYR A 84 13.97 -9.95 5.24
CA TYR A 84 12.61 -10.37 5.63
C TYR A 84 11.79 -10.90 4.45
N ALA A 85 12.12 -10.51 3.22
CA ALA A 85 11.51 -10.99 1.98
C ALA A 85 12.36 -12.04 1.23
N GLY A 86 13.40 -12.58 1.88
CA GLY A 86 14.20 -13.68 1.37
C GLY A 86 15.64 -13.30 1.04
N TYR A 87 15.88 -12.40 0.09
CA TYR A 87 17.21 -12.12 -0.43
C TYR A 87 17.63 -10.65 -0.25
N SER A 88 18.90 -10.43 0.11
CA SER A 88 19.55 -9.12 0.11
C SER A 88 20.89 -9.23 -0.62
N HIS A 89 21.09 -8.38 -1.63
CA HIS A 89 22.33 -8.34 -2.41
C HIS A 89 23.56 -8.04 -1.56
N ASP A 90 23.42 -7.36 -0.42
CA ASP A 90 24.57 -7.02 0.43
C ASP A 90 25.03 -8.18 1.33
N SER A 91 24.36 -9.34 1.27
CA SER A 91 24.69 -10.51 2.10
C SER A 91 25.72 -11.42 1.43
N ASP A 92 26.62 -11.99 2.24
CA ASP A 92 27.64 -12.96 1.79
C ASP A 92 27.28 -14.42 2.13
N GLN A 93 26.07 -14.67 2.63
CA GLN A 93 25.63 -15.97 3.12
C GLN A 93 24.23 -16.33 2.63
N ILE A 94 24.04 -17.62 2.34
CA ILE A 94 22.77 -18.24 1.97
C ILE A 94 22.34 -19.20 3.08
N ARG A 95 21.08 -19.08 3.54
CA ARG A 95 20.47 -20.00 4.52
C ARG A 95 19.75 -21.18 3.86
N GLY A 96 19.46 -21.08 2.57
CA GLY A 96 18.86 -22.12 1.72
C GLY A 96 18.28 -21.54 0.43
N PHE A 97 17.71 -22.39 -0.40
CA PHE A 97 16.93 -22.04 -1.59
C PHE A 97 15.49 -22.48 -1.36
N SER A 98 14.57 -21.55 -1.12
CA SER A 98 13.17 -21.82 -0.81
C SER A 98 12.24 -21.63 -2.01
N LEU A 99 10.99 -22.07 -1.89
CA LEU A 99 10.13 -22.38 -3.03
C LEU A 99 9.12 -21.29 -3.40
N THR A 100 8.99 -20.26 -2.57
CA THR A 100 8.02 -19.16 -2.69
C THR A 100 8.66 -17.86 -2.23
N HIS A 101 8.43 -16.76 -2.95
CA HIS A 101 9.02 -15.44 -2.67
C HIS A 101 8.06 -14.33 -3.08
N ALA A 102 8.26 -13.11 -2.57
CA ALA A 102 7.59 -11.91 -3.05
C ALA A 102 8.29 -10.63 -2.58
N SER A 103 8.20 -9.59 -3.41
CA SER A 103 8.53 -8.23 -2.99
C SER A 103 7.34 -7.63 -2.24
N VAL A 104 7.47 -7.56 -0.91
CA VAL A 104 6.41 -7.17 0.03
C VAL A 104 7.03 -6.39 1.21
N GLY A 105 6.24 -5.57 1.90
CA GLY A 105 6.67 -4.79 3.07
C GLY A 105 6.80 -5.56 4.39
N CYS A 106 6.37 -6.82 4.48
CA CYS A 106 6.41 -7.63 5.70
C CYS A 106 6.96 -9.04 5.44
N SER A 107 7.52 -9.70 6.48
CA SER A 107 8.00 -11.07 6.37
C SER A 107 6.90 -12.04 5.91
N GLN A 108 7.15 -12.74 4.81
CA GLN A 108 6.29 -13.81 4.29
C GLN A 108 7.05 -14.70 3.32
N PHE A 109 6.53 -15.91 3.06
CA PHE A 109 7.10 -16.87 2.13
C PHE A 109 8.47 -17.40 2.59
N GLY A 110 9.40 -17.62 1.65
CA GLY A 110 10.66 -18.31 1.89
C GLY A 110 10.43 -19.75 2.35
N ASP A 111 9.41 -20.40 1.76
CA ASP A 111 8.90 -21.68 2.25
C ASP A 111 9.82 -22.85 1.88
N VAL A 112 10.09 -23.71 2.86
CA VAL A 112 10.87 -24.95 2.71
C VAL A 112 12.28 -24.71 2.12
N PRO A 113 13.17 -23.97 2.79
CA PRO A 113 14.54 -23.77 2.30
C PRO A 113 15.31 -25.09 2.15
N ILE A 114 15.93 -25.29 0.99
CA ILE A 114 16.78 -26.43 0.67
C ILE A 114 18.24 -25.98 0.61
N LEU A 115 19.15 -26.62 1.33
CA LEU A 115 20.56 -26.24 1.36
C LEU A 115 21.49 -27.46 1.13
N PRO A 116 22.23 -27.53 0.01
CA PRO A 116 23.27 -28.53 -0.15
C PRO A 116 24.54 -28.14 0.62
N VAL A 117 25.12 -29.09 1.35
CA VAL A 117 26.33 -28.89 2.15
C VAL A 117 27.23 -30.14 2.08
N VAL A 118 28.50 -30.00 2.48
CA VAL A 118 29.44 -31.13 2.57
C VAL A 118 29.83 -31.41 4.02
N GLY A 119 29.99 -32.69 4.35
CA GLY A 119 30.48 -33.15 5.64
C GLY A 119 29.37 -33.51 6.63
N ASP A 120 29.67 -33.37 7.92
CA ASP A 120 28.71 -33.67 8.97
C ASP A 120 27.70 -32.53 9.13
N VAL A 121 26.43 -32.86 9.38
CA VAL A 121 25.33 -31.88 9.48
C VAL A 121 25.32 -31.09 10.79
N GLY A 122 26.08 -31.54 11.80
CA GLY A 122 26.20 -30.87 13.09
C GLY A 122 24.99 -31.04 14.00
N THR A 123 24.97 -30.32 15.12
CA THR A 123 23.90 -30.38 16.14
C THR A 123 22.77 -29.38 15.89
N ALA A 124 22.97 -28.40 15.00
CA ALA A 124 22.00 -27.37 14.66
C ALA A 124 21.92 -27.14 13.13
N PRO A 125 21.54 -28.15 12.33
CA PRO A 125 21.47 -28.04 10.86
C PRO A 125 20.46 -26.99 10.38
N TRP A 126 19.45 -26.65 11.18
CA TRP A 126 18.47 -25.61 10.86
C TRP A 126 19.11 -24.22 10.73
N ASP A 127 20.11 -23.90 11.56
CA ASP A 127 20.84 -22.62 11.54
C ASP A 127 21.97 -22.57 10.51
N ARG A 128 22.25 -23.68 9.82
CA ARG A 128 23.41 -23.75 8.91
C ARG A 128 23.26 -22.81 7.73
N THR A 129 24.29 -22.02 7.46
CA THR A 129 24.43 -21.19 6.25
C THR A 129 25.63 -21.65 5.43
N GLU A 130 25.71 -21.19 4.19
CA GLU A 130 26.89 -21.34 3.33
C GLU A 130 27.24 -19.97 2.75
N LYS A 131 28.54 -19.64 2.75
CA LYS A 131 29.02 -18.41 2.12
C LYS A 131 28.95 -18.47 0.60
N PHE A 132 28.83 -17.32 -0.05
CA PHE A 132 28.91 -17.20 -1.51
C PHE A 132 29.54 -15.86 -1.93
N SER A 133 29.71 -15.67 -3.23
CA SER A 133 30.10 -14.38 -3.83
C SER A 133 29.35 -14.19 -5.14
N HIS A 134 28.97 -12.94 -5.43
CA HIS A 134 28.36 -12.54 -6.71
C HIS A 134 29.25 -12.84 -7.92
N ASP A 135 30.57 -13.01 -7.74
CA ASP A 135 31.49 -13.43 -8.82
C ASP A 135 31.12 -14.78 -9.44
N THR A 136 30.42 -15.63 -8.67
CA THR A 136 29.96 -16.95 -9.11
C THR A 136 28.45 -17.03 -9.27
N GLU A 137 27.74 -15.94 -8.97
CA GLU A 137 26.29 -15.89 -9.00
C GLU A 137 25.81 -15.45 -10.39
N VAL A 138 24.82 -16.15 -10.91
CA VAL A 138 24.19 -15.86 -12.20
C VAL A 138 22.69 -15.91 -11.99
N ALA A 139 21.99 -14.83 -12.35
CA ALA A 139 20.53 -14.78 -12.39
C ALA A 139 20.08 -14.30 -13.77
N ARG A 140 19.16 -15.04 -14.39
CA ARG A 140 18.58 -14.76 -15.72
C ARG A 140 17.16 -15.29 -15.77
N THR A 141 16.38 -14.91 -16.78
CA THR A 141 15.04 -15.49 -16.98
C THR A 141 15.09 -17.01 -17.06
N GLY A 142 14.46 -17.67 -16.08
CA GLY A 142 14.39 -19.12 -15.98
C GLY A 142 15.65 -19.81 -15.46
N GLU A 143 16.67 -19.09 -14.99
CA GLU A 143 17.92 -19.67 -14.52
C GLU A 143 18.48 -18.89 -13.33
N TYR A 144 18.89 -19.60 -12.29
CA TYR A 144 19.75 -19.06 -11.24
C TYR A 144 20.86 -20.06 -10.93
N GLY A 145 22.08 -19.61 -10.67
CA GLY A 145 23.10 -20.49 -10.15
C GLY A 145 24.21 -19.79 -9.39
N VAL A 146 24.73 -20.46 -8.37
CA VAL A 146 25.73 -19.91 -7.44
C VAL A 146 26.65 -21.01 -6.92
N THR A 147 27.90 -20.66 -6.61
CA THR A 147 28.82 -21.57 -5.91
C THR A 147 28.83 -21.27 -4.41
N LEU A 148 28.48 -22.27 -3.61
CA LEU A 148 28.56 -22.24 -2.16
C LEU A 148 30.03 -22.42 -1.74
N ALA A 149 30.65 -21.36 -1.24
CA ALA A 149 32.08 -21.26 -1.03
C ALA A 149 32.61 -22.16 0.09
N ASP A 150 31.82 -22.39 1.16
CA ASP A 150 32.25 -23.21 2.29
C ASP A 150 32.32 -24.70 1.93
N SER A 151 31.34 -25.20 1.16
CA SER A 151 31.24 -26.59 0.73
C SER A 151 31.82 -26.87 -0.66
N GLY A 152 32.04 -25.85 -1.49
CA GLY A 152 32.46 -25.98 -2.89
C GLY A 152 31.38 -26.54 -3.82
N VAL A 153 30.10 -26.52 -3.40
CA VAL A 153 28.98 -27.02 -4.20
C VAL A 153 28.52 -25.95 -5.19
N ARG A 154 28.37 -26.30 -6.47
CA ARG A 154 27.66 -25.47 -7.44
C ARG A 154 26.19 -25.87 -7.45
N ALA A 155 25.29 -24.91 -7.23
CA ALA A 155 23.86 -25.09 -7.37
C ALA A 155 23.37 -24.32 -8.60
N ASP A 156 22.73 -25.02 -9.54
CA ASP A 156 22.06 -24.45 -10.71
C ASP A 156 20.57 -24.83 -10.65
N LEU A 157 19.67 -23.85 -10.79
CA LEU A 157 18.23 -23.94 -10.57
C LEU A 157 17.46 -23.41 -11.79
N THR A 158 16.33 -24.06 -12.10
CA THR A 158 15.33 -23.59 -13.06
C THR A 158 13.93 -23.93 -12.55
N SER A 159 12.90 -23.25 -13.08
CA SER A 159 11.50 -23.49 -12.70
C SER A 159 10.55 -23.54 -13.91
N ALA A 160 9.46 -24.29 -13.72
CA ALA A 160 8.21 -24.23 -14.44
C ALA A 160 7.13 -23.63 -13.53
N THR A 161 5.85 -23.71 -13.90
CA THR A 161 4.77 -23.05 -13.13
C THR A 161 4.68 -23.53 -11.69
N ARG A 162 4.82 -24.84 -11.41
CA ARG A 162 4.65 -25.44 -10.06
C ARG A 162 5.81 -26.35 -9.66
N THR A 163 6.77 -26.54 -10.55
CA THR A 163 7.87 -27.51 -10.44
C THR A 163 9.20 -26.85 -10.73
N GLY A 164 10.20 -27.07 -9.89
CA GLY A 164 11.60 -26.71 -10.08
C GLY A 164 12.48 -27.92 -10.40
N LEU A 165 13.62 -27.66 -11.03
CA LEU A 165 14.69 -28.63 -11.28
C LEU A 165 16.03 -28.01 -10.92
N ALA A 166 16.86 -28.76 -10.20
CA ALA A 166 18.20 -28.34 -9.82
C ALA A 166 19.24 -29.36 -10.26
N ALA A 167 20.43 -28.87 -10.62
CA ALA A 167 21.66 -29.65 -10.70
C ALA A 167 22.62 -29.17 -9.60
N LEU A 168 22.99 -30.07 -8.70
CA LEU A 168 23.85 -29.79 -7.55
C LEU A 168 25.18 -30.53 -7.75
N ALA A 169 26.22 -29.81 -8.17
CA ALA A 169 27.54 -30.38 -8.39
C ALA A 169 28.38 -30.32 -7.12
N PHE A 170 28.52 -31.46 -6.45
CA PHE A 170 29.31 -31.62 -5.24
C PHE A 170 30.80 -31.93 -5.55
N PRO A 171 31.73 -31.61 -4.64
CA PRO A 171 33.04 -32.26 -4.63
C PRO A 171 32.93 -33.78 -4.50
N ALA A 172 33.96 -34.53 -4.89
CA ALA A 172 33.97 -35.98 -4.70
C ALA A 172 33.99 -36.34 -3.19
N THR A 173 32.86 -36.81 -2.65
CA THR A 173 32.72 -37.15 -1.22
C THR A 173 31.66 -38.24 -1.01
N ASP A 174 31.76 -38.99 0.09
CA ASP A 174 30.70 -39.89 0.57
C ASP A 174 29.74 -39.22 1.58
N LYS A 175 29.96 -37.92 1.85
CA LYS A 175 29.17 -37.07 2.75
C LYS A 175 28.64 -35.82 2.03
N ALA A 176 28.07 -35.99 0.84
CA ALA A 176 27.28 -34.93 0.22
C ALA A 176 25.93 -34.90 0.91
N GLN A 177 25.55 -33.77 1.49
CA GLN A 177 24.33 -33.62 2.27
C GLN A 177 23.36 -32.66 1.60
N LEU A 178 22.07 -32.97 1.62
CA LEU A 178 21.01 -32.04 1.27
C LEU A 178 20.13 -31.81 2.49
N LEU A 179 20.06 -30.57 2.97
CA LEU A 179 19.20 -30.17 4.07
C LEU A 179 17.85 -29.68 3.53
N VAL A 180 16.75 -30.22 4.06
CA VAL A 180 15.37 -29.77 3.81
C VAL A 180 14.84 -29.15 5.10
N LYS A 181 14.80 -27.83 5.16
CA LYS A 181 14.44 -27.06 6.36
C LYS A 181 12.95 -26.71 6.37
N ALA A 182 12.08 -27.71 6.45
CA ALA A 182 10.63 -27.51 6.26
C ALA A 182 9.99 -26.49 7.21
N GLY A 183 10.43 -26.45 8.47
CA GLY A 183 9.99 -25.50 9.50
C GLY A 183 10.87 -24.25 9.62
N ALA A 184 11.28 -23.67 8.49
CA ALA A 184 12.16 -22.50 8.44
C ALA A 184 11.70 -21.41 7.44
N SER A 185 10.38 -21.28 7.21
CA SER A 185 9.80 -20.17 6.44
C SER A 185 10.18 -18.81 7.05
N LEU A 186 10.19 -17.74 6.26
CA LEU A 186 10.67 -16.41 6.70
C LEU A 186 9.91 -15.86 7.89
N ASN A 187 8.59 -16.06 7.92
CA ASN A 187 7.73 -15.64 9.02
C ASN A 187 7.51 -16.74 10.08
N GLY A 188 8.35 -17.78 10.08
CA GLY A 188 8.20 -18.96 10.93
C GLY A 188 7.04 -19.87 10.51
N ASN A 189 6.80 -20.91 11.30
CA ASN A 189 5.84 -21.96 10.96
C ASN A 189 5.00 -22.33 12.18
N GLN A 190 3.70 -22.54 11.96
CA GLN A 190 2.80 -23.10 12.98
C GLN A 190 2.89 -24.64 13.00
N ALA A 191 3.19 -25.25 11.86
CA ALA A 191 3.43 -26.67 11.73
C ALA A 191 4.35 -26.94 10.53
N ALA A 192 5.17 -27.98 10.61
CA ALA A 192 5.90 -28.50 9.45
C ALA A 192 6.07 -30.02 9.59
N ALA A 193 6.20 -30.70 8.45
CA ALA A 193 6.39 -32.14 8.40
C ALA A 193 7.33 -32.50 7.26
N VAL A 194 8.23 -33.47 7.51
CA VAL A 194 9.14 -34.04 6.51
C VAL A 194 9.07 -35.55 6.59
N ARG A 195 8.89 -36.21 5.44
CA ARG A 195 8.85 -37.65 5.35
C ARG A 195 9.54 -38.17 4.09
N THR A 196 10.30 -39.25 4.22
CA THR A 196 10.86 -39.98 3.06
C THR A 196 9.86 -41.01 2.52
N ILE A 197 9.78 -41.14 1.19
CA ILE A 197 9.09 -42.23 0.49
C ILE A 197 10.15 -43.05 -0.26
N GLY A 198 10.45 -44.25 0.24
CA GLY A 198 11.57 -45.04 -0.28
C GLY A 198 12.90 -44.32 -0.07
N ASP A 199 13.83 -44.50 -1.01
CA ASP A 199 15.20 -43.95 -0.98
C ASP A 199 15.45 -42.87 -2.05
N HIS A 200 14.43 -42.42 -2.78
CA HIS A 200 14.55 -41.44 -3.89
C HIS A 200 13.57 -40.26 -3.77
N GLU A 201 12.77 -40.19 -2.71
CA GLU A 201 11.71 -39.18 -2.61
C GLU A 201 11.53 -38.67 -1.17
N VAL A 202 11.27 -37.37 -1.04
CA VAL A 202 10.85 -36.71 0.19
C VAL A 202 9.57 -35.93 -0.07
N VAL A 203 8.60 -36.04 0.83
CA VAL A 203 7.37 -35.25 0.82
C VAL A 203 7.19 -34.56 2.15
N GLY A 204 6.36 -33.53 2.18
CA GLY A 204 6.05 -32.84 3.43
C GLY A 204 5.07 -31.70 3.27
N SER A 205 4.95 -30.94 4.34
CA SER A 205 4.14 -29.73 4.39
C SER A 205 4.74 -28.70 5.32
N ALA A 206 4.43 -27.44 5.08
CA ALA A 206 4.73 -26.33 6.00
C ALA A 206 3.49 -25.42 6.08
N SER A 207 3.04 -25.15 7.31
CA SER A 207 1.98 -24.19 7.59
C SER A 207 2.62 -22.92 8.14
N THR A 208 2.35 -21.80 7.47
CA THR A 208 2.86 -20.47 7.82
C THR A 208 1.75 -19.43 7.57
N GLY A 209 2.08 -18.16 7.66
CA GLY A 209 1.18 -17.03 7.44
C GLY A 209 1.54 -15.90 8.37
N GLN A 210 0.53 -15.28 8.97
CA GLN A 210 0.64 -14.14 9.87
C GLN A 210 1.29 -12.92 9.24
N PHE A 211 0.94 -12.67 7.98
CA PHE A 211 1.45 -11.56 7.21
C PHE A 211 1.16 -10.24 7.94
N CYS A 212 2.19 -9.41 8.11
CA CYS A 212 2.14 -8.18 8.92
C CYS A 212 1.52 -8.35 10.32
N GLY A 213 1.64 -9.54 10.93
CA GLY A 213 1.09 -9.84 12.26
C GLY A 213 -0.39 -10.22 12.29
N HIS A 214 -1.05 -10.36 11.14
CA HIS A 214 -2.46 -10.78 11.06
C HIS A 214 -2.64 -12.29 11.30
N GLN A 215 -3.87 -12.80 11.29
CA GLN A 215 -4.18 -14.20 11.64
C GLN A 215 -4.34 -15.13 10.44
N ASN A 216 -4.08 -14.64 9.22
CA ASN A 216 -4.12 -15.46 8.01
C ASN A 216 -3.10 -16.60 8.09
N SER A 217 -3.44 -17.78 7.60
CA SER A 217 -2.52 -18.92 7.50
C SER A 217 -2.79 -19.74 6.25
N TYR A 218 -1.76 -20.39 5.73
CA TYR A 218 -1.83 -21.30 4.60
C TYR A 218 -0.90 -22.49 4.82
N THR A 219 -1.13 -23.57 4.06
CA THR A 219 -0.26 -24.74 4.07
C THR A 219 0.25 -25.02 2.68
N ILE A 220 1.57 -25.04 2.52
CA ILE A 220 2.25 -25.53 1.34
C ILE A 220 2.58 -27.01 1.53
N TYR A 221 2.28 -27.83 0.52
CA TYR A 221 2.71 -29.21 0.40
C TYR A 221 3.79 -29.29 -0.65
N TYR A 222 4.80 -30.13 -0.42
CA TYR A 222 5.93 -30.25 -1.32
C TYR A 222 6.35 -31.71 -1.55
N ALA A 223 6.97 -31.95 -2.70
CA ALA A 223 7.59 -33.20 -3.06
C ALA A 223 8.97 -32.95 -3.71
N LEU A 224 9.98 -33.69 -3.29
CA LEU A 224 11.34 -33.70 -3.84
C LEU A 224 11.62 -35.09 -4.40
N GLN A 225 12.10 -35.16 -5.63
CA GLN A 225 12.55 -36.41 -6.27
C GLN A 225 14.02 -36.30 -6.66
N PHE A 226 14.78 -37.37 -6.43
CA PHE A 226 16.21 -37.46 -6.71
C PHE A 226 16.50 -38.41 -7.87
N ASP A 227 17.54 -38.12 -8.66
CA ASP A 227 17.96 -38.96 -9.80
C ASP A 227 18.62 -40.29 -9.39
N ARG A 228 18.86 -40.48 -8.10
CA ARG A 228 19.56 -41.61 -7.49
C ARG A 228 19.15 -41.79 -6.02
N PRO A 229 19.44 -42.96 -5.40
CA PRO A 229 19.16 -43.15 -3.99
C PRO A 229 20.05 -42.30 -3.08
N PHE A 230 19.49 -41.82 -1.96
CA PHE A 230 20.29 -41.39 -0.82
C PHE A 230 20.80 -42.61 -0.03
N THR A 231 22.02 -42.52 0.51
CA THR A 231 22.69 -43.59 1.26
C THR A 231 22.34 -43.58 2.75
N ALA A 232 21.93 -42.42 3.28
CA ALA A 232 21.42 -42.26 4.62
C ALA A 232 20.48 -41.05 4.70
N ALA A 233 19.66 -41.00 5.74
CA ALA A 233 18.77 -39.88 6.03
C ALA A 233 18.56 -39.73 7.55
N GLY A 234 18.24 -38.52 8.00
CA GLY A 234 17.84 -38.27 9.39
C GLY A 234 17.00 -37.00 9.51
N GLY A 235 16.06 -36.98 10.44
CA GLY A 235 15.18 -35.84 10.71
C GLY A 235 15.58 -35.04 11.95
N TRP A 236 15.06 -33.83 12.08
CA TRP A 236 15.14 -33.03 13.31
C TRP A 236 13.83 -32.30 13.61
N ASP A 237 13.64 -31.92 14.87
CA ASP A 237 12.47 -31.21 15.38
C ASP A 237 12.74 -29.78 15.86
N GLY A 238 13.97 -29.28 15.64
CA GLY A 238 14.48 -27.99 16.12
C GLY A 238 15.26 -28.06 17.43
N THR A 239 15.32 -29.23 18.07
CA THR A 239 16.08 -29.46 19.30
C THR A 239 17.02 -30.64 19.20
N THR A 240 16.58 -31.72 18.56
CA THR A 240 17.32 -32.98 18.44
C THR A 240 17.51 -33.34 16.98
N VAL A 241 18.73 -33.73 16.63
CA VAL A 241 19.07 -34.26 15.29
C VAL A 241 19.11 -35.78 15.37
N GLY A 242 18.27 -36.43 14.57
CA GLY A 242 18.23 -37.88 14.46
C GLY A 242 19.53 -38.46 13.92
N SER A 243 19.94 -39.60 14.46
CA SER A 243 21.10 -40.34 13.96
C SER A 243 20.87 -40.83 12.51
N PRO A 244 21.94 -41.03 11.71
CA PRO A 244 21.80 -41.49 10.33
C PRO A 244 21.08 -42.84 10.25
N GLY A 245 19.94 -42.86 9.56
CA GLY A 245 19.13 -44.03 9.25
C GLY A 245 18.78 -44.08 7.77
N THR A 246 17.64 -44.70 7.43
CA THR A 246 17.16 -44.84 6.04
C THR A 246 15.84 -44.12 5.79
N SER A 247 15.27 -43.45 6.79
CA SER A 247 13.97 -42.79 6.66
C SER A 247 13.83 -41.59 7.59
N ILE A 248 13.04 -40.63 7.15
CA ILE A 248 12.59 -39.47 7.92
C ILE A 248 11.08 -39.57 8.08
N ASP A 249 10.60 -39.31 9.29
CA ASP A 249 9.19 -39.08 9.59
C ASP A 249 9.13 -38.17 10.82
N VAL A 250 9.13 -36.86 10.58
CA VAL A 250 9.15 -35.84 11.64
C VAL A 250 8.06 -34.82 11.39
N SER A 251 7.34 -34.48 12.46
CA SER A 251 6.34 -33.41 12.50
C SER A 251 6.64 -32.49 13.69
N SER A 252 6.96 -31.24 13.41
CA SER A 252 7.30 -30.19 14.37
C SER A 252 7.21 -28.83 13.66
N PRO A 253 6.84 -27.73 14.35
CA PRO A 253 6.98 -26.38 13.78
C PRO A 253 8.38 -26.07 13.25
N HIS A 254 9.41 -26.74 13.77
CA HIS A 254 10.81 -26.61 13.33
C HIS A 254 11.33 -27.88 12.63
N ALA A 255 10.43 -28.68 12.04
CA ALA A 255 10.80 -29.93 11.39
C ALA A 255 11.78 -29.71 10.24
N GLY A 256 12.67 -30.67 10.06
CA GLY A 256 13.48 -30.75 8.85
C GLY A 256 14.20 -32.09 8.73
N GLY A 257 15.00 -32.22 7.69
CA GLY A 257 15.69 -33.47 7.37
C GLY A 257 16.99 -33.28 6.58
N TYR A 258 17.93 -34.20 6.74
CA TYR A 258 19.11 -34.29 5.90
C TYR A 258 19.11 -35.61 5.12
N LEU A 259 19.60 -35.56 3.89
CA LEU A 259 19.79 -36.70 3.01
C LEU A 259 21.27 -36.77 2.62
N THR A 260 21.89 -37.94 2.78
CA THR A 260 23.28 -38.18 2.43
C THR A 260 23.40 -38.89 1.10
N PHE A 261 24.32 -38.46 0.24
CA PHE A 261 24.61 -39.07 -1.05
C PHE A 261 26.11 -39.36 -1.21
N ASP A 262 26.43 -40.43 -1.95
CA ASP A 262 27.79 -40.69 -2.41
C ASP A 262 27.99 -40.05 -3.80
N THR A 263 28.92 -39.10 -3.86
CA THR A 263 29.23 -38.29 -5.04
C THR A 263 30.64 -38.55 -5.57
N ARG A 264 31.35 -39.58 -5.06
CA ARG A 264 32.72 -39.90 -5.50
C ARG A 264 32.82 -40.29 -6.98
N ALA A 265 31.82 -41.01 -7.48
CA ALA A 265 31.77 -41.49 -8.87
C ALA A 265 30.89 -40.62 -9.78
N ASN A 266 29.85 -39.98 -9.23
CA ASN A 266 28.95 -39.08 -9.96
C ASN A 266 28.67 -37.85 -9.10
N GLN A 267 29.28 -36.72 -9.46
CA GLN A 267 29.30 -35.52 -8.63
C GLN A 267 28.02 -34.66 -8.73
N VAL A 268 27.21 -34.84 -9.77
CA VAL A 268 26.05 -33.96 -10.04
C VAL A 268 24.76 -34.64 -9.62
N LEU A 269 24.20 -34.25 -8.49
CA LEU A 269 22.88 -34.70 -8.03
C LEU A 269 21.80 -33.84 -8.67
N HIS A 270 20.84 -34.44 -9.38
CA HIS A 270 19.66 -33.72 -9.83
C HIS A 270 18.51 -33.86 -8.83
N VAL A 271 17.79 -32.76 -8.62
CA VAL A 271 16.64 -32.68 -7.71
C VAL A 271 15.48 -32.03 -8.42
N LYS A 272 14.34 -32.71 -8.51
CA LYS A 272 13.06 -32.08 -8.86
C LYS A 272 12.35 -31.69 -7.59
N VAL A 273 11.72 -30.52 -7.59
CA VAL A 273 10.87 -30.06 -6.49
C VAL A 273 9.53 -29.63 -7.06
N ALA A 274 8.43 -29.98 -6.41
CA ALA A 274 7.13 -29.44 -6.77
C ALA A 274 6.36 -29.04 -5.54
N ILE A 275 5.46 -28.08 -5.71
CA ILE A 275 4.59 -27.58 -4.66
C ILE A 275 3.11 -27.72 -5.05
N SER A 276 2.26 -27.76 -4.03
CA SER A 276 0.81 -27.73 -4.13
C SER A 276 0.26 -27.12 -2.84
N PHE A 277 -0.82 -26.34 -2.95
CA PHE A 277 -1.57 -25.87 -1.77
C PHE A 277 -2.72 -26.82 -1.39
N VAL A 278 -2.84 -27.95 -2.08
CA VAL A 278 -3.92 -28.93 -1.87
C VAL A 278 -3.41 -30.18 -1.14
N SER A 279 -2.35 -30.83 -1.65
CA SER A 279 -1.78 -32.03 -1.01
C SER A 279 -0.41 -32.43 -1.56
N THR A 280 0.27 -33.35 -0.87
CA THR A 280 1.51 -33.99 -1.35
C THR A 280 1.32 -34.72 -2.68
N GLU A 281 0.18 -35.38 -2.89
CA GLU A 281 -0.14 -36.01 -4.16
C GLU A 281 -0.41 -34.98 -5.27
N GLY A 282 -0.87 -33.77 -4.90
CA GLY A 282 -0.95 -32.61 -5.79
C GLY A 282 0.42 -32.22 -6.31
N ALA A 283 1.38 -32.03 -5.40
CA ALA A 283 2.76 -31.71 -5.74
C ALA A 283 3.38 -32.78 -6.66
N GLN A 284 3.18 -34.07 -6.37
CA GLN A 284 3.66 -35.17 -7.22
C GLN A 284 3.03 -35.14 -8.63
N ARG A 285 1.73 -34.85 -8.76
CA ARG A 285 1.06 -34.70 -10.06
C ARG A 285 1.59 -33.50 -10.84
N ASN A 286 1.79 -32.37 -10.16
CA ASN A 286 2.38 -31.17 -10.75
C ASN A 286 3.78 -31.50 -11.33
N MET A 287 4.63 -32.17 -10.54
CA MET A 287 5.96 -32.61 -10.97
C MET A 287 5.94 -33.49 -12.22
N ALA A 288 5.08 -34.51 -12.22
CA ALA A 288 4.96 -35.47 -13.32
C ALA A 288 4.46 -34.82 -14.62
N ALA A 289 3.61 -33.79 -14.51
CA ALA A 289 3.05 -33.08 -15.65
C ALA A 289 4.05 -32.08 -16.27
N GLU A 290 4.83 -31.38 -15.45
CA GLU A 290 5.66 -30.25 -15.91
C GLU A 290 7.10 -30.63 -16.26
N ILE A 291 7.76 -31.50 -15.47
CA ILE A 291 9.20 -31.83 -15.65
C ILE A 291 9.43 -33.36 -15.62
N PRO A 292 9.26 -34.07 -16.74
CA PRO A 292 9.49 -35.52 -16.80
C PRO A 292 10.98 -35.90 -16.86
N GLY A 293 11.85 -35.08 -17.45
CA GLY A 293 13.29 -35.33 -17.61
C GLY A 293 14.17 -34.75 -16.50
N TRP A 294 15.50 -34.91 -16.60
CA TRP A 294 16.49 -34.44 -15.62
C TRP A 294 17.46 -33.38 -16.17
N ASP A 295 17.34 -33.02 -17.45
CA ASP A 295 18.16 -31.99 -18.09
C ASP A 295 17.54 -30.60 -17.82
N LEU A 296 18.36 -29.66 -17.34
CA LEU A 296 17.94 -28.29 -17.04
C LEU A 296 17.68 -27.51 -18.33
N ALA A 297 18.51 -27.70 -19.37
CA ALA A 297 18.50 -26.83 -20.55
C ALA A 297 17.14 -26.77 -21.28
N PRO A 298 16.36 -27.88 -21.43
CA PRO A 298 15.01 -27.82 -21.97
C PRO A 298 14.02 -27.03 -21.09
N VAL A 299 14.14 -27.11 -19.76
CA VAL A 299 13.25 -26.40 -18.82
C VAL A 299 13.55 -24.91 -18.86
N GLU A 300 14.83 -24.53 -18.78
CA GLU A 300 15.25 -23.14 -18.90
C GLU A 300 14.85 -22.55 -20.26
N ALA A 301 15.01 -23.30 -21.36
CA ALA A 301 14.61 -22.85 -22.68
C ALA A 301 13.09 -22.67 -22.78
N ALA A 302 12.30 -23.53 -22.13
CA ALA A 302 10.86 -23.36 -22.03
C ALA A 302 10.48 -22.12 -21.21
N ALA A 303 11.14 -21.87 -20.08
CA ALA A 303 10.93 -20.67 -19.27
C ALA A 303 11.28 -19.39 -20.06
N ARG A 304 12.47 -19.34 -20.68
CA ARG A 304 12.88 -18.23 -21.57
C ARG A 304 11.89 -17.98 -22.69
N LYS A 305 11.39 -19.04 -23.34
CA LYS A 305 10.39 -18.93 -24.40
C LYS A 305 9.05 -18.35 -23.91
N GLN A 306 8.62 -18.71 -22.70
CA GLN A 306 7.42 -18.12 -22.09
C GLN A 306 7.62 -16.64 -21.83
N TRP A 307 8.77 -16.26 -21.25
CA TRP A 307 9.13 -14.86 -21.03
C TRP A 307 9.23 -14.07 -22.33
N ASP A 308 9.95 -14.55 -23.34
CA ASP A 308 9.99 -13.91 -24.65
C ASP A 308 8.59 -13.70 -25.24
N GLY A 309 7.69 -14.67 -25.06
CA GLY A 309 6.30 -14.58 -25.53
C GLY A 309 5.50 -13.44 -24.88
N VAL A 310 5.57 -13.30 -23.54
CA VAL A 310 4.81 -12.26 -22.82
C VAL A 310 5.50 -10.89 -22.89
N LEU A 311 6.83 -10.83 -22.77
CA LEU A 311 7.58 -9.57 -22.84
C LEU A 311 7.52 -8.97 -24.24
N SER A 312 7.45 -9.79 -25.30
CA SER A 312 7.29 -9.30 -26.68
C SER A 312 5.92 -8.68 -26.95
N ARG A 313 4.97 -8.70 -26.00
CA ARG A 313 3.76 -7.89 -26.08
C ARG A 313 4.08 -6.40 -26.08
N ILE A 314 5.23 -5.99 -25.55
CA ILE A 314 5.78 -4.65 -25.71
C ILE A 314 7.20 -4.73 -26.27
N GLN A 315 7.38 -4.27 -27.50
CA GLN A 315 8.68 -4.21 -28.14
C GLN A 315 9.16 -2.76 -28.18
N VAL A 316 10.34 -2.48 -27.62
CA VAL A 316 10.99 -1.18 -27.74
C VAL A 316 12.17 -1.26 -28.71
N GLY A 317 12.53 -0.12 -29.31
CA GLY A 317 13.65 0.02 -30.23
C GLY A 317 14.42 1.32 -29.98
N GLY A 318 15.75 1.21 -29.95
CA GLY A 318 16.65 2.28 -29.53
C GLY A 318 16.87 2.28 -28.01
N GLY A 319 17.48 3.34 -27.48
CA GLY A 319 17.90 3.43 -26.07
C GLY A 319 19.27 2.81 -25.79
N THR A 320 19.75 2.98 -24.56
CA THR A 320 21.00 2.37 -24.07
C THR A 320 20.76 0.94 -23.59
N ALA A 321 21.83 0.16 -23.44
CA ALA A 321 21.74 -1.19 -22.87
C ALA A 321 21.11 -1.19 -21.47
N ASP A 322 21.45 -0.21 -20.64
CA ASP A 322 20.90 -0.06 -19.28
C ASP A 322 19.40 0.27 -19.32
N GLN A 323 18.96 1.13 -20.24
CA GLN A 323 17.53 1.43 -20.41
C GLN A 323 16.73 0.21 -20.86
N LEU A 324 17.28 -0.58 -21.80
CA LEU A 324 16.65 -1.83 -22.22
C LEU A 324 16.57 -2.83 -21.05
N LYS A 325 17.64 -2.91 -20.24
CA LYS A 325 17.66 -3.77 -19.05
C LYS A 325 16.61 -3.34 -18.03
N THR A 326 16.61 -2.08 -17.61
CA THR A 326 15.62 -1.56 -16.66
C THR A 326 14.20 -1.76 -17.18
N PHE A 327 13.92 -1.44 -18.45
CA PHE A 327 12.58 -1.61 -19.03
C PHE A 327 12.10 -3.06 -19.03
N TYR A 328 12.92 -3.99 -19.52
CA TYR A 328 12.50 -5.39 -19.60
C TYR A 328 12.49 -6.08 -18.24
N THR A 329 13.34 -5.68 -17.29
CA THR A 329 13.25 -6.15 -15.90
C THR A 329 11.98 -5.64 -15.22
N SER A 330 11.64 -4.35 -15.34
CA SER A 330 10.38 -3.85 -14.78
C SER A 330 9.16 -4.54 -15.41
N LEU A 331 9.17 -4.76 -16.72
CA LEU A 331 8.09 -5.54 -17.36
C LEU A 331 8.05 -7.01 -16.89
N TYR A 332 9.20 -7.60 -16.56
CA TYR A 332 9.29 -8.93 -15.95
C TYR A 332 8.66 -8.94 -14.55
N HIS A 333 9.02 -7.99 -13.68
CA HIS A 333 8.46 -7.88 -12.32
C HIS A 333 6.94 -7.65 -12.33
N SER A 334 6.43 -6.83 -13.25
CA SER A 334 4.98 -6.62 -13.45
C SER A 334 4.20 -7.87 -13.89
N LEU A 335 4.87 -8.98 -14.20
CA LEU A 335 4.24 -10.22 -14.68
C LEU A 335 4.59 -11.43 -13.79
N LEU A 336 5.12 -11.19 -12.59
CA LEU A 336 5.35 -12.22 -11.57
C LEU A 336 4.10 -12.49 -10.71
N TYR A 337 3.30 -11.46 -10.44
CA TYR A 337 2.14 -11.53 -9.53
C TYR A 337 0.87 -10.99 -10.19
N PRO A 338 -0.32 -11.43 -9.75
CA PRO A 338 -0.61 -12.49 -8.76
C PRO A 338 -0.12 -13.88 -9.21
N THR A 339 0.11 -14.82 -8.30
CA THR A 339 0.67 -16.14 -8.64
C THR A 339 -0.41 -17.17 -8.90
N THR A 340 -0.14 -18.11 -9.81
CA THR A 340 -0.95 -19.32 -9.98
C THR A 340 -1.13 -20.04 -8.64
N PHE A 341 -2.37 -20.42 -8.30
CA PHE A 341 -2.74 -21.02 -7.02
C PHE A 341 -3.46 -22.38 -7.13
N SER A 342 -3.92 -22.76 -8.33
CA SER A 342 -4.46 -24.09 -8.59
C SER A 342 -3.41 -25.09 -9.07
N ASP A 343 -3.53 -26.35 -8.67
CA ASP A 343 -2.78 -27.50 -9.22
C ASP A 343 -3.04 -27.71 -10.71
N VAL A 344 -2.25 -28.56 -11.38
CA VAL A 344 -2.44 -28.91 -12.80
C VAL A 344 -3.79 -29.56 -13.10
N ASP A 345 -4.45 -30.15 -12.08
CA ASP A 345 -5.80 -30.70 -12.17
C ASP A 345 -6.91 -29.67 -11.85
N GLY A 346 -6.53 -28.41 -11.63
CA GLY A 346 -7.43 -27.29 -11.39
C GLY A 346 -7.88 -27.12 -9.95
N ARG A 347 -7.45 -27.99 -9.01
CA ARG A 347 -7.84 -27.87 -7.60
C ARG A 347 -7.04 -26.82 -6.83
N TYR A 348 -7.69 -26.17 -5.86
CA TYR A 348 -7.08 -25.17 -4.98
C TYR A 348 -7.83 -25.12 -3.63
N PRO A 349 -7.18 -24.73 -2.52
CA PRO A 349 -7.89 -24.45 -1.27
C PRO A 349 -8.57 -23.08 -1.35
N GLY A 350 -9.85 -23.01 -1.01
CA GLY A 350 -10.60 -21.76 -0.97
C GLY A 350 -10.47 -21.02 0.36
N PHE A 351 -11.05 -19.81 0.40
CA PHE A 351 -11.14 -18.99 1.62
C PHE A 351 -12.03 -19.62 2.71
N ASP A 352 -12.89 -20.58 2.33
CA ASP A 352 -13.70 -21.38 3.25
C ASP A 352 -12.97 -22.63 3.77
N ALA A 353 -11.65 -22.72 3.53
CA ALA A 353 -10.77 -23.84 3.84
C ALA A 353 -11.17 -25.18 3.18
N LYS A 354 -12.06 -25.16 2.17
CA LYS A 354 -12.40 -26.33 1.37
C LYS A 354 -11.60 -26.38 0.09
N VAL A 355 -11.39 -27.58 -0.45
CA VAL A 355 -10.79 -27.73 -1.78
C VAL A 355 -11.87 -27.48 -2.84
N HIS A 356 -11.62 -26.51 -3.71
CA HIS A 356 -12.43 -26.19 -4.88
C HIS A 356 -11.71 -26.63 -6.16
N THR A 357 -12.36 -26.50 -7.30
CA THR A 357 -11.79 -26.76 -8.62
C THR A 357 -12.20 -25.63 -9.56
N VAL A 358 -11.25 -25.10 -10.34
CA VAL A 358 -11.56 -24.11 -11.38
C VAL A 358 -12.66 -24.66 -12.31
N SER A 359 -13.60 -23.81 -12.69
CA SER A 359 -14.76 -24.23 -13.46
C SER A 359 -15.25 -23.14 -14.41
N GLY A 360 -16.11 -23.52 -15.36
CA GLY A 360 -16.65 -22.60 -16.35
C GLY A 360 -15.58 -22.11 -17.33
N HIS A 361 -15.46 -20.79 -17.48
CA HIS A 361 -14.52 -20.13 -18.39
C HIS A 361 -13.15 -19.88 -17.76
N GLN A 362 -13.04 -20.01 -16.43
CA GLN A 362 -11.79 -19.81 -15.70
C GLN A 362 -10.80 -20.94 -16.01
N ARG A 363 -9.55 -20.59 -16.30
CA ARG A 363 -8.48 -21.55 -16.58
C ARG A 363 -7.61 -21.82 -15.35
N VAL A 364 -7.37 -20.79 -14.55
CA VAL A 364 -6.45 -20.81 -13.40
C VAL A 364 -7.04 -20.01 -12.25
N GLN A 365 -6.92 -20.53 -11.03
CA GLN A 365 -7.12 -19.73 -9.82
C GLN A 365 -5.79 -19.06 -9.45
N TYR A 366 -5.84 -17.79 -9.10
CA TYR A 366 -4.69 -16.99 -8.67
C TYR A 366 -4.83 -16.55 -7.21
N ALA A 367 -3.69 -16.28 -6.56
CA ALA A 367 -3.57 -15.76 -5.19
C ALA A 367 -2.42 -14.75 -5.09
N ASN A 368 -2.27 -14.13 -3.91
CA ASN A 368 -1.27 -13.09 -3.59
C ASN A 368 -1.55 -11.78 -4.34
N TYR A 369 -2.49 -11.00 -3.80
CA TYR A 369 -2.89 -9.71 -4.38
C TYR A 369 -2.54 -8.57 -3.42
N SER A 370 -1.75 -7.61 -3.89
CA SER A 370 -1.40 -6.37 -3.19
C SER A 370 -2.28 -5.25 -3.70
N LEU A 371 -3.57 -5.24 -3.32
CA LEU A 371 -4.58 -4.50 -4.10
C LEU A 371 -4.51 -2.98 -3.90
N TRP A 372 -3.99 -2.48 -2.78
CA TRP A 372 -3.76 -1.04 -2.54
C TRP A 372 -2.71 -0.45 -3.49
N ASP A 373 -1.78 -1.28 -3.95
CA ASP A 373 -0.67 -0.89 -4.83
C ASP A 373 -1.05 -1.14 -6.30
N THR A 374 -1.50 -2.36 -6.58
CA THR A 374 -1.61 -2.88 -7.95
C THR A 374 -2.81 -2.34 -8.73
N TYR A 375 -3.82 -1.76 -8.07
CA TYR A 375 -4.95 -1.14 -8.77
C TYR A 375 -4.55 0.09 -9.60
N ARG A 376 -3.46 0.76 -9.20
CA ARG A 376 -3.08 2.09 -9.68
C ARG A 376 -2.68 2.07 -11.15
N CYS A 377 -1.86 1.11 -11.54
CA CYS A 377 -1.45 0.96 -12.94
C CYS A 377 -1.11 -0.47 -13.39
N LEU A 378 -0.85 -1.40 -12.46
CA LEU A 378 -0.54 -2.80 -12.80
C LEU A 378 -1.74 -3.53 -13.40
N ALA A 379 -2.93 -3.41 -12.80
CA ALA A 379 -4.16 -4.03 -13.31
C ALA A 379 -4.44 -3.63 -14.77
N ALA A 380 -4.29 -2.35 -15.09
CA ALA A 380 -4.46 -1.82 -16.45
C ALA A 380 -3.43 -2.41 -17.43
N LEU A 381 -2.15 -2.51 -17.01
CA LEU A 381 -1.09 -3.09 -17.83
C LEU A 381 -1.38 -4.57 -18.13
N GLN A 382 -1.69 -5.35 -17.11
CA GLN A 382 -1.91 -6.79 -17.25
C GLN A 382 -3.13 -7.10 -18.12
N ALA A 383 -4.26 -6.41 -17.90
CA ALA A 383 -5.45 -6.61 -18.73
C ALA A 383 -5.24 -6.19 -20.19
N LEU A 384 -4.46 -5.14 -20.44
CA LEU A 384 -4.16 -4.69 -21.80
C LEU A 384 -3.35 -5.73 -22.59
N LEU A 385 -2.33 -6.30 -21.95
CA LEU A 385 -1.40 -7.23 -22.58
C LEU A 385 -1.96 -8.66 -22.64
N LEU A 386 -2.66 -9.09 -21.59
CA LEU A 386 -3.07 -10.45 -21.33
C LEU A 386 -4.51 -10.50 -20.77
N PRO A 387 -5.54 -10.09 -21.55
CA PRO A 387 -6.92 -9.98 -21.05
C PRO A 387 -7.52 -11.32 -20.59
N ASP A 388 -7.06 -12.45 -21.14
CA ASP A 388 -7.45 -13.78 -20.66
C ASP A 388 -6.93 -14.00 -19.24
N VAL A 389 -5.64 -13.75 -18.99
CA VAL A 389 -5.06 -13.82 -17.64
C VAL A 389 -5.78 -12.84 -16.71
N GLY A 390 -5.97 -11.58 -17.13
CA GLY A 390 -6.70 -10.59 -16.35
C GLY A 390 -8.14 -11.04 -16.01
N SER A 391 -8.81 -11.79 -16.88
CA SER A 391 -10.15 -12.32 -16.61
C SER A 391 -10.09 -13.45 -15.57
N ASP A 392 -9.06 -14.30 -15.60
CA ASP A 392 -8.83 -15.30 -14.55
C ASP A 392 -8.47 -14.65 -13.21
N LEU A 393 -7.70 -13.55 -13.19
CA LEU A 393 -7.43 -12.75 -11.98
C LEU A 393 -8.73 -12.22 -11.38
N ALA A 394 -9.58 -11.60 -12.21
CA ALA A 394 -10.87 -11.09 -11.78
C ALA A 394 -11.78 -12.20 -11.25
N GLN A 395 -11.89 -13.31 -11.98
CA GLN A 395 -12.70 -14.45 -11.56
C GLN A 395 -12.20 -15.11 -10.27
N SER A 396 -10.89 -15.10 -10.04
CA SER A 396 -10.29 -15.61 -8.80
C SER A 396 -10.77 -14.81 -7.59
N LEU A 397 -10.72 -13.48 -7.65
CA LEU A 397 -11.24 -12.60 -6.60
C LEU A 397 -12.76 -12.74 -6.39
N VAL A 398 -13.52 -13.00 -7.47
CA VAL A 398 -14.96 -13.29 -7.37
C VAL A 398 -15.21 -14.62 -6.67
N ASN A 399 -14.41 -15.64 -6.94
CA ASN A 399 -14.49 -16.91 -6.23
C ASN A 399 -14.16 -16.73 -4.75
N ASP A 400 -13.09 -15.99 -4.44
CA ASP A 400 -12.66 -15.70 -3.08
C ASP A 400 -13.79 -14.99 -2.31
N ALA A 401 -14.44 -14.00 -2.92
CA ALA A 401 -15.60 -13.33 -2.33
C ALA A 401 -16.80 -14.25 -2.11
N GLY A 402 -17.04 -15.19 -3.04
CA GLY A 402 -18.05 -16.23 -2.89
C GLY A 402 -17.81 -17.16 -1.70
N GLN A 403 -16.54 -17.49 -1.46
CA GLN A 403 -16.10 -18.43 -0.42
C GLN A 403 -15.95 -17.76 0.95
N PHE A 404 -15.41 -16.55 0.99
CA PHE A 404 -15.16 -15.76 2.19
C PHE A 404 -16.40 -14.98 2.65
N GLY A 405 -17.25 -14.59 1.70
CA GLY A 405 -18.42 -13.76 1.93
C GLY A 405 -18.17 -12.25 1.77
N TRP A 406 -16.94 -11.82 1.55
CA TRP A 406 -16.54 -10.43 1.28
C TRP A 406 -15.41 -10.42 0.25
N LEU A 407 -15.23 -9.34 -0.50
CA LEU A 407 -14.04 -9.26 -1.35
C LEU A 407 -12.81 -9.11 -0.46
N PRO A 408 -11.69 -9.76 -0.81
CA PRO A 408 -10.44 -9.61 -0.07
C PRO A 408 -9.76 -8.27 -0.41
N LYS A 409 -8.89 -7.77 0.47
CA LYS A 409 -8.11 -6.52 0.29
C LYS A 409 -6.64 -6.81 0.03
N TRP A 410 -6.00 -7.60 0.88
CA TRP A 410 -4.63 -8.05 0.66
C TRP A 410 -4.54 -9.53 1.01
N PRO A 411 -5.09 -10.38 0.13
CA PRO A 411 -5.11 -11.80 0.33
C PRO A 411 -3.71 -12.41 0.10
N VAL A 412 -3.25 -13.18 1.08
CA VAL A 412 -2.06 -14.03 1.00
C VAL A 412 -2.53 -15.47 0.91
N MET A 413 -2.23 -16.12 -0.21
CA MET A 413 -2.79 -17.43 -0.52
C MET A 413 -4.33 -17.42 -0.38
N ASN A 414 -4.89 -18.29 0.47
CA ASN A 414 -6.31 -18.42 0.73
C ASN A 414 -6.77 -17.75 2.04
N GLY A 415 -6.04 -16.73 2.52
CA GLY A 415 -6.37 -15.98 3.73
C GLY A 415 -6.26 -14.46 3.56
N GLU A 416 -7.18 -13.72 4.16
CA GLU A 416 -7.20 -12.26 4.16
C GLU A 416 -6.38 -11.68 5.31
N SER A 417 -5.54 -10.68 5.02
CA SER A 417 -4.74 -9.99 6.06
C SER A 417 -5.41 -8.71 6.56
N GLY A 418 -6.21 -8.00 5.75
CA GLY A 418 -6.86 -6.74 6.10
C GLY A 418 -6.04 -5.48 5.80
N VAL A 419 -4.74 -5.67 5.56
CA VAL A 419 -3.77 -4.73 4.96
C VAL A 419 -4.32 -4.29 3.58
N MET A 420 -4.17 -3.08 3.06
CA MET A 420 -3.91 -1.78 3.71
C MET A 420 -5.26 -1.06 3.98
N ASN A 421 -5.36 0.25 3.73
CA ASN A 421 -6.61 1.01 3.72
C ASN A 421 -7.43 0.76 2.43
N GLY A 422 -8.62 1.39 2.32
CA GLY A 422 -9.45 1.31 1.10
C GLY A 422 -10.19 -0.03 0.91
N ASP A 423 -10.98 -0.14 -0.16
CA ASP A 423 -11.49 -1.42 -0.71
C ASP A 423 -10.96 -1.64 -2.13
N ASN A 424 -9.64 -1.58 -2.29
CA ASN A 424 -8.98 -1.40 -3.59
C ASN A 424 -9.12 -2.60 -4.56
N VAL A 425 -9.70 -3.71 -4.12
CA VAL A 425 -10.22 -4.76 -5.01
C VAL A 425 -11.22 -4.22 -6.04
N THR A 426 -12.00 -3.22 -5.66
CA THR A 426 -13.00 -2.56 -6.49
C THR A 426 -12.38 -1.84 -7.70
N PRO A 427 -11.44 -0.88 -7.53
CA PRO A 427 -10.74 -0.24 -8.65
C PRO A 427 -9.83 -1.20 -9.42
N PHE A 428 -9.31 -2.26 -8.79
CA PHE A 428 -8.57 -3.31 -9.49
C PHE A 428 -9.46 -4.03 -10.52
N LEU A 429 -10.60 -4.57 -10.08
CA LEU A 429 -11.58 -5.26 -10.95
C LEU A 429 -12.15 -4.33 -12.03
N ALA A 430 -12.46 -3.07 -11.69
CA ALA A 430 -12.94 -2.09 -12.65
C ALA A 430 -11.89 -1.79 -13.73
N SER A 431 -10.61 -1.67 -13.35
CA SER A 431 -9.51 -1.41 -14.28
C SER A 431 -9.22 -2.60 -15.18
N LEU A 432 -9.25 -3.83 -14.65
CA LEU A 432 -9.16 -5.06 -15.46
C LEU A 432 -10.24 -5.06 -16.55
N HIS A 433 -11.49 -4.81 -16.16
CA HIS A 433 -12.62 -4.77 -17.10
C HIS A 433 -12.49 -3.65 -18.15
N ALA A 434 -12.05 -2.46 -17.73
CA ALA A 434 -11.87 -1.32 -18.63
C ALA A 434 -10.80 -1.57 -19.70
N PHE A 435 -9.73 -2.29 -19.36
CA PHE A 435 -8.60 -2.59 -20.24
C PHE A 435 -8.72 -3.90 -21.02
N GLY A 436 -9.82 -4.65 -20.87
CA GLY A 436 -10.21 -5.73 -21.78
C GLY A 436 -10.43 -7.10 -21.15
N ALA A 437 -10.16 -7.26 -19.85
CA ALA A 437 -10.44 -8.49 -19.12
C ALA A 437 -11.94 -8.55 -18.71
N GLN A 438 -12.78 -9.06 -19.60
CA GLN A 438 -14.25 -9.00 -19.46
C GLN A 438 -14.91 -10.39 -19.29
N ASP A 439 -14.14 -11.47 -19.32
CA ASP A 439 -14.65 -12.85 -19.28
C ASP A 439 -14.68 -13.41 -17.85
N PHE A 440 -15.45 -12.78 -16.97
CA PHE A 440 -15.67 -13.21 -15.58
C PHE A 440 -17.10 -12.86 -15.11
N ASP A 441 -17.53 -13.40 -13.96
CA ASP A 441 -18.86 -13.12 -13.40
C ASP A 441 -18.96 -11.68 -12.85
N THR A 442 -19.21 -10.74 -13.77
CA THR A 442 -19.34 -9.31 -13.46
C THR A 442 -20.54 -9.00 -12.55
N ALA A 443 -21.59 -9.82 -12.59
CA ALA A 443 -22.78 -9.60 -11.79
C ALA A 443 -22.50 -9.91 -10.31
N THR A 444 -21.82 -11.02 -10.04
CA THR A 444 -21.36 -11.38 -8.70
C THR A 444 -20.27 -10.43 -8.22
N ALA A 445 -19.35 -10.00 -9.08
CA ALA A 445 -18.36 -8.97 -8.74
C ALA A 445 -19.04 -7.67 -8.25
N LEU A 446 -19.97 -7.10 -9.03
CA LEU A 446 -20.69 -5.89 -8.63
C LEU A 446 -21.47 -6.10 -7.32
N LYS A 447 -22.10 -7.27 -7.14
CA LYS A 447 -22.83 -7.59 -5.90
C LYS A 447 -21.92 -7.45 -4.67
N TYR A 448 -20.69 -7.95 -4.71
CA TYR A 448 -19.77 -7.86 -3.57
C TYR A 448 -19.15 -6.48 -3.43
N MET A 449 -18.80 -5.78 -4.52
CA MET A 449 -18.37 -4.38 -4.46
C MET A 449 -19.40 -3.51 -3.72
N LEU A 450 -20.69 -3.68 -4.05
CA LEU A 450 -21.78 -2.96 -3.40
C LEU A 450 -21.94 -3.36 -1.92
N LYS A 451 -21.63 -4.60 -1.57
CA LYS A 451 -21.68 -5.08 -0.19
C LYS A 451 -20.59 -4.40 0.65
N GLY A 452 -19.33 -4.43 0.21
CA GLY A 452 -18.20 -3.72 0.83
C GLY A 452 -18.49 -2.23 1.03
N ALA A 453 -19.06 -1.62 0.00
CA ALA A 453 -19.45 -0.22 -0.03
C ALA A 453 -20.59 0.22 0.90
N THR A 454 -21.37 -0.71 1.49
CA THR A 454 -22.62 -0.34 2.19
C THR A 454 -22.85 -1.06 3.51
N THR A 455 -22.23 -2.21 3.71
CA THR A 455 -22.56 -3.11 4.82
C THR A 455 -21.33 -3.25 5.72
N PRO A 456 -21.44 -3.02 7.04
CA PRO A 456 -20.38 -3.40 7.97
C PRO A 456 -20.35 -4.92 8.14
N ALA A 457 -19.17 -5.52 8.28
CA ALA A 457 -19.07 -6.93 8.62
C ALA A 457 -19.56 -7.16 10.07
N PRO A 458 -20.13 -8.35 10.38
CA PRO A 458 -20.50 -8.70 11.74
C PRO A 458 -19.32 -8.53 12.72
N PRO A 459 -19.55 -8.14 14.00
CA PRO A 459 -18.47 -7.89 14.96
C PRO A 459 -17.54 -9.09 15.19
N ASP A 460 -18.02 -10.31 14.98
CA ASP A 460 -17.28 -11.57 15.12
C ASP A 460 -16.62 -12.03 13.81
N PHE A 461 -16.81 -11.29 12.72
CA PHE A 461 -16.14 -11.59 11.45
C PHE A 461 -14.71 -11.01 11.48
N PRO A 462 -13.68 -11.78 11.08
CA PRO A 462 -12.27 -11.42 11.31
C PRO A 462 -11.74 -10.29 10.40
N TYR A 463 -12.60 -9.69 9.58
CA TYR A 463 -12.22 -8.75 8.53
C TYR A 463 -13.31 -7.70 8.30
N GLN A 464 -12.91 -6.46 8.02
CA GLN A 464 -13.77 -5.38 7.58
C GLN A 464 -13.25 -4.87 6.23
N GLU A 465 -14.07 -4.98 5.18
CA GLU A 465 -13.68 -4.52 3.84
C GLU A 465 -13.50 -3.01 3.81
N ARG A 466 -14.52 -2.27 4.27
CA ARG A 466 -14.45 -0.84 4.54
C ARG A 466 -14.61 -0.57 6.03
N GLU A 467 -13.49 -0.35 6.72
CA GLU A 467 -13.52 0.19 8.08
C GLU A 467 -14.23 1.54 8.11
N GLY A 468 -15.09 1.75 9.11
CA GLY A 468 -15.88 2.98 9.22
C GLY A 468 -16.96 3.17 8.16
N VAL A 469 -17.38 2.14 7.39
CA VAL A 469 -18.36 2.27 6.29
C VAL A 469 -19.70 2.91 6.72
N VAL A 470 -20.14 2.69 7.96
CA VAL A 470 -21.34 3.32 8.51
C VAL A 470 -21.13 4.82 8.68
N ASP A 471 -20.00 5.22 9.25
CA ASP A 471 -19.64 6.62 9.42
C ASP A 471 -19.42 7.31 8.07
N TYR A 472 -18.75 6.65 7.12
CA TYR A 472 -18.59 7.15 5.75
C TYR A 472 -19.93 7.41 5.07
N GLN A 473 -20.92 6.52 5.21
CA GLN A 473 -22.26 6.71 4.66
C GLN A 473 -23.02 7.84 5.35
N ASN A 474 -22.83 8.03 6.65
CA ASN A 474 -23.53 9.05 7.44
C ASN A 474 -22.95 10.45 7.25
N PHE A 475 -21.62 10.57 7.26
CA PHE A 475 -20.90 11.85 7.23
C PHE A 475 -20.40 12.23 5.84
N GLY A 476 -20.29 11.26 4.91
CA GLY A 476 -19.61 11.44 3.63
C GLY A 476 -18.08 11.46 3.74
N TYR A 477 -17.53 11.07 4.89
CA TYR A 477 -16.11 10.90 5.17
C TYR A 477 -15.93 9.98 6.39
N VAL A 478 -14.74 9.41 6.56
CA VAL A 478 -14.40 8.66 7.77
C VAL A 478 -13.85 9.61 8.84
N PRO A 479 -14.51 9.74 10.01
CA PRO A 479 -14.03 10.59 11.09
C PRO A 479 -12.70 10.10 11.67
N ASN A 480 -11.70 10.97 11.72
CA ASN A 480 -10.35 10.61 12.14
C ASN A 480 -10.23 10.33 13.64
N ASP A 481 -11.15 10.82 14.45
CA ASP A 481 -11.28 10.49 15.88
C ASP A 481 -11.90 9.11 16.14
N ARG A 482 -12.35 8.42 15.08
CA ARG A 482 -12.92 7.06 15.12
C ARG A 482 -12.24 6.08 14.15
N ALA A 483 -11.22 6.54 13.44
CA ALA A 483 -10.48 5.76 12.46
C ALA A 483 -9.16 5.29 13.09
N GLU A 484 -9.12 4.05 13.55
CA GLU A 484 -7.90 3.43 14.07
C GLU A 484 -7.55 2.23 13.17
N GLN A 485 -6.45 2.35 12.42
CA GLN A 485 -5.91 1.29 11.57
C GLN A 485 -4.39 1.36 11.56
N GLY A 486 -3.70 0.26 11.87
CA GLY A 486 -2.23 0.20 11.81
C GLY A 486 -1.53 1.12 12.83
N HIS A 487 -0.55 1.90 12.36
CA HIS A 487 0.35 2.69 13.22
C HIS A 487 -0.12 4.13 13.51
N VAL A 488 -1.13 4.63 12.79
CA VAL A 488 -1.67 6.00 12.95
C VAL A 488 -3.17 6.02 12.64
N ARG A 489 -3.86 7.13 12.96
CA ARG A 489 -5.24 7.36 12.49
C ARG A 489 -5.22 7.70 11.00
N THR A 490 -6.12 7.12 10.20
CA THR A 490 -6.06 7.16 8.71
C THR A 490 -7.33 7.71 8.04
N GLY A 491 -8.16 8.47 8.76
CA GLY A 491 -9.50 8.87 8.29
C GLY A 491 -9.50 9.67 6.98
N ALA A 492 -8.45 10.45 6.68
CA ALA A 492 -8.35 11.16 5.41
C ALA A 492 -7.99 10.21 4.26
N SER A 493 -6.98 9.36 4.43
CA SER A 493 -6.62 8.33 3.43
C SER A 493 -7.81 7.43 3.11
N GLN A 494 -8.49 6.87 4.12
CA GLN A 494 -9.67 6.02 3.90
C GLN A 494 -10.78 6.76 3.14
N THR A 495 -11.04 8.03 3.46
CA THR A 495 -12.05 8.84 2.74
C THR A 495 -11.70 9.02 1.26
N LEU A 496 -10.41 9.24 0.94
CA LEU A 496 -9.94 9.46 -0.42
C LEU A 496 -9.94 8.17 -1.23
N GLU A 497 -9.46 7.07 -0.66
CA GLU A 497 -9.46 5.75 -1.28
C GLU A 497 -10.91 5.30 -1.56
N TYR A 498 -11.82 5.39 -0.58
CA TYR A 498 -13.24 5.06 -0.81
C TYR A 498 -13.90 5.93 -1.88
N ALA A 499 -13.45 7.17 -2.08
CA ALA A 499 -13.94 8.01 -3.17
C ALA A 499 -13.46 7.52 -4.55
N VAL A 500 -12.23 6.99 -4.64
CA VAL A 500 -11.71 6.30 -5.84
C VAL A 500 -12.45 4.99 -6.05
N ASP A 501 -12.66 4.22 -4.99
CA ASP A 501 -13.37 2.94 -5.03
C ASP A 501 -14.82 3.13 -5.49
N ASP A 502 -15.52 4.15 -4.98
CA ASP A 502 -16.86 4.51 -5.43
C ASP A 502 -16.91 4.93 -6.90
N PHE A 503 -15.90 5.68 -7.37
CA PHE A 503 -15.80 6.00 -8.78
C PHE A 503 -15.63 4.74 -9.63
N ALA A 504 -14.79 3.79 -9.19
CA ALA A 504 -14.63 2.51 -9.87
C ALA A 504 -15.92 1.69 -9.92
N ILE A 505 -16.72 1.64 -8.83
CA ILE A 505 -18.07 1.04 -8.84
C ILE A 505 -18.93 1.71 -9.90
N SER A 506 -18.88 3.04 -9.98
CA SER A 506 -19.66 3.79 -10.97
C SER A 506 -19.35 3.37 -12.40
N GLN A 507 -18.05 3.35 -12.74
CA GLN A 507 -17.59 3.01 -14.08
C GLN A 507 -17.88 1.56 -14.42
N PHE A 508 -17.63 0.63 -13.50
CA PHE A 508 -17.91 -0.79 -13.68
C PHE A 508 -19.41 -1.07 -13.86
N ALA A 509 -20.25 -0.52 -12.96
CA ALA A 509 -21.70 -0.62 -13.06
C ALA A 509 -22.23 -0.04 -14.37
N GLY A 510 -21.70 1.11 -14.80
CA GLY A 510 -22.04 1.74 -16.07
C GLY A 510 -21.71 0.83 -17.27
N ALA A 511 -20.53 0.21 -17.26
CA ALA A 511 -20.06 -0.67 -18.32
C ALA A 511 -20.93 -1.92 -18.48
N ILE A 512 -21.48 -2.46 -17.39
CA ILE A 512 -22.37 -3.64 -17.40
C ILE A 512 -23.87 -3.29 -17.46
N GLY A 513 -24.21 -2.01 -17.67
CA GLY A 513 -25.59 -1.54 -17.90
C GLY A 513 -26.39 -1.17 -16.64
N GLN A 514 -25.79 -1.16 -15.46
CA GLN A 514 -26.41 -0.80 -14.17
C GLN A 514 -26.40 0.71 -13.92
N ARG A 515 -27.09 1.48 -14.76
CA ARG A 515 -27.03 2.96 -14.77
C ARG A 515 -27.44 3.65 -13.47
N GLY A 516 -28.41 3.09 -12.74
CA GLY A 516 -28.84 3.67 -11.45
C GLY A 516 -27.75 3.57 -10.39
N THR A 517 -27.11 2.41 -10.30
CA THR A 517 -25.93 2.19 -9.46
C THR A 517 -24.80 3.12 -9.90
N ALA A 518 -24.53 3.22 -11.20
CA ALA A 518 -23.50 4.12 -11.72
C ALA A 518 -23.70 5.57 -11.25
N HIS A 519 -24.91 6.10 -11.37
CA HIS A 519 -25.24 7.46 -10.94
C HIS A 519 -25.04 7.68 -9.43
N THR A 520 -25.51 6.75 -8.59
CA THR A 520 -25.36 6.83 -7.13
C THR A 520 -23.89 6.91 -6.72
N TYR A 521 -23.07 6.02 -7.28
CA TYR A 521 -21.66 5.91 -6.92
C TYR A 521 -20.80 6.99 -7.58
N ALA A 522 -21.20 7.53 -8.74
CA ALA A 522 -20.61 8.74 -9.29
C ALA A 522 -20.76 9.91 -8.30
N GLY A 523 -21.95 10.07 -7.69
CA GLY A 523 -22.15 11.08 -6.67
C GLY A 523 -21.30 10.87 -5.41
N ARG A 524 -21.27 9.63 -4.90
CA ARG A 524 -20.49 9.28 -3.70
C ARG A 524 -18.98 9.41 -3.90
N SER A 525 -18.49 9.21 -5.12
CA SER A 525 -17.08 9.45 -5.50
C SER A 525 -16.61 10.90 -5.30
N GLN A 526 -17.53 11.84 -5.08
CA GLN A 526 -17.22 13.25 -4.83
C GLN A 526 -17.09 13.58 -3.33
N ASN A 527 -17.10 12.56 -2.46
CA ASN A 527 -16.95 12.70 -1.01
C ASN A 527 -15.60 13.29 -0.57
N TRP A 528 -14.58 13.31 -1.42
CA TRP A 528 -13.34 14.07 -1.19
C TRP A 528 -13.63 15.55 -0.84
N GLN A 529 -14.71 16.13 -1.35
CA GLN A 529 -15.11 17.52 -1.07
C GLN A 529 -15.48 17.74 0.40
N ASN A 530 -15.85 16.69 1.14
CA ASN A 530 -16.24 16.78 2.55
C ASN A 530 -15.06 17.01 3.49
N ILE A 531 -13.85 16.68 3.03
CA ILE A 531 -12.58 16.82 3.76
C ILE A 531 -11.64 17.87 3.15
N PHE A 532 -12.12 18.64 2.16
CA PHE A 532 -11.35 19.75 1.61
C PHE A 532 -11.46 20.98 2.52
N ASP A 533 -10.34 21.39 3.10
CA ASP A 533 -10.24 22.61 3.89
C ASP A 533 -9.88 23.80 2.99
N GLY A 534 -10.90 24.58 2.61
CA GLY A 534 -10.73 25.78 1.80
C GLY A 534 -9.87 26.88 2.43
N GLY A 535 -9.61 26.84 3.74
CA GLY A 535 -8.73 27.77 4.43
C GLY A 535 -7.24 27.50 4.18
N THR A 536 -6.88 26.23 3.94
CA THR A 536 -5.49 25.80 3.69
C THR A 536 -5.27 25.29 2.26
N GLY A 537 -6.35 24.99 1.55
CA GLY A 537 -6.33 24.36 0.22
C GLY A 537 -5.84 22.91 0.26
N TYR A 538 -5.99 22.23 1.39
CA TYR A 538 -5.59 20.82 1.56
C TYR A 538 -6.80 19.92 1.82
N LEU A 539 -6.72 18.67 1.37
CA LEU A 539 -7.55 17.56 1.86
C LEU A 539 -7.01 17.16 3.25
N ARG A 540 -7.83 17.25 4.29
CA ARG A 540 -7.39 17.11 5.69
C ARG A 540 -8.34 16.19 6.46
N PRO A 541 -7.85 15.41 7.44
CA PRO A 541 -8.73 14.64 8.30
C PRO A 541 -9.74 15.55 9.01
N LYS A 542 -10.94 15.03 9.24
CA LYS A 542 -11.99 15.68 10.03
C LYS A 542 -12.42 14.75 11.14
N ASP A 543 -12.76 15.31 12.29
CA ASP A 543 -13.37 14.53 13.38
C ASP A 543 -14.88 14.34 13.17
N SER A 544 -15.51 13.61 14.09
CA SER A 544 -16.94 13.31 14.06
C SER A 544 -17.84 14.52 14.35
N THR A 545 -17.25 15.64 14.80
CA THR A 545 -17.94 16.93 14.95
C THR A 545 -17.88 17.78 13.68
N GLY A 546 -17.09 17.38 12.69
CA GLY A 546 -16.86 18.12 11.45
C GLY A 546 -15.76 19.18 11.55
N ALA A 547 -14.94 19.15 12.61
CA ALA A 547 -13.82 20.05 12.78
C ALA A 547 -12.56 19.50 12.08
N PHE A 548 -11.79 20.42 11.50
CA PHE A 548 -10.43 20.14 11.01
C PHE A 548 -9.41 20.33 12.14
N PRO A 549 -8.26 19.63 12.11
CA PRO A 549 -7.19 19.85 13.09
C PRO A 549 -6.64 21.28 13.03
N ALA A 550 -5.99 21.69 14.12
CA ALA A 550 -5.32 23.00 14.18
C ALA A 550 -4.13 23.07 13.19
N GLY A 551 -3.75 24.29 12.81
CA GLY A 551 -2.53 24.52 12.04
C GLY A 551 -2.69 24.32 10.52
N PRO A 552 -1.56 24.24 9.80
CA PRO A 552 -1.54 24.08 8.34
C PRO A 552 -2.03 22.70 7.89
N GLY A 553 -2.10 22.49 6.56
CA GLY A 553 -2.40 21.17 5.99
C GLY A 553 -1.33 20.13 6.34
N PHE A 554 -0.08 20.41 5.99
CA PHE A 554 1.07 19.59 6.35
C PHE A 554 1.61 19.97 7.73
N VAL A 555 1.74 18.97 8.61
CA VAL A 555 2.40 19.09 9.91
C VAL A 555 3.48 18.04 9.97
N ALA A 556 4.74 18.47 10.12
CA ALA A 556 5.86 17.54 10.24
C ALA A 556 5.67 16.66 11.49
N PRO A 557 5.84 15.34 11.39
CA PRO A 557 5.75 14.48 12.55
C PRO A 557 6.86 14.78 13.56
N PRO A 558 6.62 14.50 14.86
CA PRO A 558 7.69 14.49 15.87
C PRO A 558 8.86 13.59 15.45
N PRO A 559 10.10 13.89 15.90
CA PRO A 559 11.25 13.03 15.62
C PRO A 559 10.99 11.57 16.02
N GLY A 560 11.29 10.65 15.11
CA GLY A 560 11.08 9.20 15.32
C GLY A 560 9.67 8.71 14.98
N GLN A 561 8.74 9.57 14.58
CA GLN A 561 7.44 9.15 14.03
C GLN A 561 7.47 9.09 12.50
N PHE A 562 6.58 8.26 11.95
CA PHE A 562 6.46 7.97 10.52
C PHE A 562 5.13 8.50 10.00
N GLY A 563 5.18 9.40 9.01
CA GLY A 563 3.99 9.99 8.39
C GLY A 563 3.25 10.99 9.27
N GLN A 564 2.11 11.48 8.77
CA GLN A 564 1.27 12.46 9.45
C GLN A 564 -0.08 11.84 9.81
N ASN A 565 -0.53 12.05 11.04
CA ASN A 565 -1.87 11.67 11.49
C ASN A 565 -2.97 12.11 10.50
N GLY A 566 -3.84 11.19 10.15
CA GLY A 566 -4.85 11.31 9.11
C GLY A 566 -4.51 10.55 7.84
N PHE A 567 -3.23 10.21 7.65
CA PHE A 567 -2.72 9.65 6.40
C PHE A 567 -1.94 8.36 6.64
N ASP A 568 -2.28 7.33 5.90
CA ASP A 568 -1.60 6.04 5.89
C ASP A 568 -0.34 6.13 5.02
N GLU A 569 0.82 5.82 5.60
CA GLU A 569 2.15 5.91 4.98
C GLU A 569 2.43 7.21 4.23
N GLY A 570 2.02 8.36 4.75
CA GLY A 570 2.29 9.60 4.05
C GLY A 570 1.86 10.83 4.83
N ASN A 571 1.61 11.91 4.09
CA ASN A 571 1.20 13.17 4.69
C ASN A 571 0.21 13.95 3.81
N ALA A 572 -0.26 15.08 4.35
CA ALA A 572 -1.25 15.90 3.68
C ALA A 572 -0.79 16.46 2.32
N ALA A 573 0.52 16.60 2.06
CA ALA A 573 1.03 17.08 0.78
C ALA A 573 0.99 16.00 -0.31
N GLN A 574 1.28 14.75 0.05
CA GLN A 574 1.30 13.60 -0.86
C GLN A 574 -0.13 13.18 -1.23
N TYR A 575 -0.99 12.96 -0.23
CA TYR A 575 -2.40 12.59 -0.47
C TYR A 575 -3.27 13.71 -1.04
N ASN A 576 -2.78 14.96 -1.11
CA ASN A 576 -3.57 16.10 -1.56
C ASN A 576 -4.11 15.95 -2.99
N TYR A 577 -3.49 15.06 -3.77
CA TYR A 577 -3.78 14.86 -5.19
C TYR A 577 -4.47 13.52 -5.48
N LEU A 578 -4.84 12.75 -4.45
CA LEU A 578 -5.56 11.48 -4.59
C LEU A 578 -7.06 11.71 -4.87
N VAL A 579 -7.34 12.41 -5.97
CA VAL A 579 -8.68 12.62 -6.55
C VAL A 579 -8.63 12.39 -8.07
N PRO A 580 -8.13 11.22 -8.53
CA PRO A 580 -7.93 10.94 -9.96
C PRO A 580 -9.23 11.02 -10.78
N GLN A 581 -10.38 10.76 -10.15
CA GLN A 581 -11.70 10.85 -10.77
C GLN A 581 -12.14 12.28 -11.08
N ASN A 582 -11.64 13.29 -10.35
CA ASN A 582 -12.07 14.68 -10.55
C ASN A 582 -10.97 15.71 -10.25
N MET A 583 -9.82 15.54 -10.91
CA MET A 583 -8.66 16.43 -10.76
C MET A 583 -8.99 17.89 -11.13
N ALA A 584 -9.81 18.13 -12.17
CA ALA A 584 -10.23 19.48 -12.54
C ALA A 584 -11.05 20.18 -11.43
N GLY A 585 -11.90 19.42 -10.73
CA GLY A 585 -12.67 19.90 -9.58
C GLY A 585 -11.78 20.26 -8.40
N LEU A 586 -10.82 19.40 -8.07
CA LEU A 586 -9.81 19.66 -7.03
C LEU A 586 -8.98 20.91 -7.34
N ILE A 587 -8.48 21.05 -8.57
CA ILE A 587 -7.70 22.23 -9.01
C ILE A 587 -8.51 23.51 -8.84
N THR A 588 -9.81 23.47 -9.17
CA THR A 588 -10.72 24.60 -8.98
C THR A 588 -10.84 24.96 -7.49
N ALA A 589 -11.04 23.96 -6.62
CA ALA A 589 -11.12 24.13 -5.17
C ALA A 589 -9.83 24.70 -4.55
N MET A 590 -8.68 24.34 -5.10
CA MET A 590 -7.37 24.84 -4.68
C MET A 590 -7.05 26.26 -5.17
N GLY A 591 -7.98 26.94 -5.87
CA GLY A 591 -7.78 28.30 -6.37
C GLY A 591 -7.30 28.38 -7.82
N GLY A 592 -7.40 27.28 -8.56
CA GLY A 592 -7.11 27.19 -9.98
C GLY A 592 -5.64 26.90 -10.33
N PRO A 593 -5.32 26.78 -11.63
CA PRO A 593 -4.03 26.29 -12.11
C PRO A 593 -2.80 27.03 -11.55
N ALA A 594 -2.87 28.35 -11.37
CA ALA A 594 -1.73 29.13 -10.89
C ALA A 594 -1.33 28.77 -9.44
N ALA A 595 -2.31 28.60 -8.55
CA ALA A 595 -2.09 28.23 -7.15
C ALA A 595 -1.56 26.80 -7.04
N VAL A 596 -2.15 25.89 -7.81
CA VAL A 596 -1.71 24.48 -7.87
C VAL A 596 -0.29 24.36 -8.41
N ASN A 597 0.03 25.06 -9.50
CA ASN A 597 1.37 25.04 -10.07
C ASN A 597 2.45 25.49 -9.08
N GLN A 598 2.20 26.55 -8.29
CA GLN A 598 3.15 26.98 -7.26
C GLN A 598 3.41 25.90 -6.21
N ARG A 599 2.36 25.16 -5.79
CA ARG A 599 2.49 24.06 -4.82
C ARG A 599 3.20 22.85 -5.44
N ALA A 600 2.84 22.50 -6.67
CA ALA A 600 3.47 21.41 -7.40
C ALA A 600 4.97 21.68 -7.65
N ASP A 601 5.33 22.92 -8.02
CA ASP A 601 6.72 23.34 -8.24
C ASP A 601 7.58 23.11 -6.96
N ALA A 602 7.02 23.38 -5.78
CA ALA A 602 7.67 23.10 -4.50
C ALA A 602 7.69 21.60 -4.16
N PHE A 603 6.58 20.90 -4.42
CA PHE A 603 6.43 19.47 -4.12
C PHE A 603 7.45 18.61 -4.87
N PHE A 604 7.66 18.88 -6.17
CA PHE A 604 8.60 18.15 -7.04
C PHE A 604 10.04 18.69 -7.02
N GLN A 605 10.34 19.63 -6.11
CA GLN A 605 11.70 20.13 -5.94
C GLN A 605 12.64 18.99 -5.51
N LEU A 606 12.20 18.19 -4.55
CA LEU A 606 12.87 16.99 -4.07
C LEU A 606 12.03 15.76 -4.45
N LEU A 607 12.70 14.66 -4.77
CA LEU A 607 12.07 13.39 -5.11
C LEU A 607 12.51 12.33 -4.09
N ASN A 608 11.62 11.36 -3.87
CA ASN A 608 11.81 10.20 -3.00
C ASN A 608 12.18 10.56 -1.54
N THR A 609 11.48 11.53 -0.96
CA THR A 609 11.83 12.10 0.35
C THR A 609 11.33 11.33 1.57
N GLY A 610 10.59 10.23 1.37
CA GLY A 610 9.91 9.53 2.46
C GLY A 610 8.64 10.27 2.94
N PRO A 611 7.99 9.76 4.01
CA PRO A 611 6.68 10.23 4.46
C PRO A 611 6.71 11.52 5.29
N ASN A 612 7.89 11.92 5.77
CA ASN A 612 8.04 12.97 6.78
C ASN A 612 8.27 14.37 6.18
N LEU A 613 8.40 14.48 4.86
CA LEU A 613 8.61 15.74 4.15
C LEU A 613 7.44 16.00 3.18
N PRO A 614 7.07 17.27 2.94
CA PRO A 614 5.94 17.63 2.08
C PRO A 614 6.34 17.64 0.60
N ASN A 615 7.03 16.59 0.16
CA ASN A 615 7.61 16.42 -1.17
C ASN A 615 7.25 15.05 -1.73
N GLN A 616 7.46 14.89 -3.05
CA GLN A 616 7.18 13.65 -3.77
C GLN A 616 7.93 12.46 -3.14
N TRP A 617 7.20 11.39 -2.83
CA TRP A 617 7.74 10.11 -2.46
C TRP A 617 7.45 9.07 -3.54
N SER A 618 8.33 8.98 -4.55
CA SER A 618 8.12 8.13 -5.73
C SER A 618 8.24 6.63 -5.50
N GLY A 619 8.79 6.21 -4.36
CA GLY A 619 8.81 4.81 -3.92
C GLY A 619 7.61 4.43 -3.06
N ASN A 620 6.54 5.23 -3.09
CA ASN A 620 5.27 4.91 -2.44
C ASN A 620 4.07 5.31 -3.35
N GLU A 621 3.05 4.49 -3.29
CA GLU A 621 1.87 4.35 -4.12
C GLU A 621 0.95 5.58 -4.24
N PRO A 622 0.67 6.37 -3.18
CA PRO A 622 -0.21 7.55 -3.27
C PRO A 622 0.26 8.57 -4.31
N ASP A 623 1.56 8.57 -4.60
CA ASP A 623 2.24 9.57 -5.40
C ASP A 623 2.50 9.15 -6.86
N PHE A 624 2.05 7.96 -7.27
CA PHE A 624 2.28 7.41 -8.62
C PHE A 624 1.69 8.29 -9.73
N ALA A 625 0.46 8.76 -9.56
CA ALA A 625 -0.23 9.58 -10.57
C ALA A 625 0.12 11.07 -10.48
N THR A 626 0.72 11.53 -9.38
CA THR A 626 0.92 12.95 -9.07
C THR A 626 1.71 13.72 -10.13
N PRO A 627 2.73 13.16 -10.83
CA PRO A 627 3.45 13.88 -11.90
C PRO A 627 2.54 14.39 -13.03
N TRP A 628 1.43 13.72 -13.32
CA TRP A 628 0.46 14.11 -14.35
C TRP A 628 -0.46 15.26 -13.92
N LEU A 629 -0.34 15.78 -12.69
CA LEU A 629 -1.05 16.97 -12.23
C LEU A 629 -0.86 18.17 -13.18
N TYR A 630 0.34 18.35 -13.75
CA TYR A 630 0.62 19.50 -14.61
C TYR A 630 -0.13 19.47 -15.95
N ASP A 631 -0.55 18.29 -16.42
CA ASP A 631 -1.41 18.18 -17.61
C ASP A 631 -2.75 18.87 -17.39
N TYR A 632 -3.27 18.85 -16.16
CA TYR A 632 -4.53 19.50 -15.79
C TYR A 632 -4.39 21.00 -15.51
N THR A 633 -3.16 21.50 -15.29
CA THR A 633 -2.89 22.92 -15.02
C THR A 633 -2.31 23.68 -16.21
N GLY A 634 -2.26 23.03 -17.38
CA GLY A 634 -1.78 23.62 -18.63
C GLY A 634 -0.25 23.72 -18.74
N ARG A 635 0.48 22.91 -17.97
CA ARG A 635 1.95 22.84 -17.99
C ARG A 635 2.49 21.43 -18.27
N PRO A 636 2.03 20.72 -19.32
CA PRO A 636 2.42 19.32 -19.58
C PRO A 636 3.93 19.11 -19.76
N TRP A 637 4.69 20.15 -20.15
CA TRP A 637 6.15 20.08 -20.18
C TRP A 637 6.78 19.79 -18.80
N GLN A 638 6.12 20.18 -17.70
CA GLN A 638 6.58 19.85 -16.35
C GLN A 638 6.25 18.40 -15.96
N THR A 639 5.13 17.83 -16.42
CA THR A 639 4.88 16.38 -16.32
C THR A 639 6.00 15.62 -17.01
N GLN A 640 6.33 15.99 -18.25
CA GLN A 640 7.41 15.37 -19.03
C GLN A 640 8.77 15.45 -18.32
N GLU A 641 9.08 16.60 -17.71
CA GLU A 641 10.32 16.80 -16.95
C GLU A 641 10.36 15.97 -15.66
N VAL A 642 9.30 15.99 -14.85
CA VAL A 642 9.26 15.25 -13.58
C VAL A 642 9.30 13.75 -13.82
N VAL A 643 8.52 13.23 -14.76
CA VAL A 643 8.54 11.82 -15.14
C VAL A 643 9.94 11.41 -15.59
N ARG A 644 10.58 12.20 -16.47
CA ARG A 644 11.96 11.92 -16.91
C ARG A 644 12.95 11.94 -15.76
N ARG A 645 12.83 12.87 -14.80
CA ARG A 645 13.68 12.90 -13.61
C ARG A 645 13.51 11.65 -12.77
N ILE A 646 12.28 11.19 -12.53
CA ILE A 646 12.04 9.94 -11.79
C ILE A 646 12.71 8.76 -12.50
N GLU A 647 12.44 8.57 -13.81
CA GLU A 647 13.00 7.45 -14.58
C GLU A 647 14.54 7.43 -14.62
N THR A 648 15.18 8.59 -14.59
CA THR A 648 16.65 8.70 -14.78
C THR A 648 17.43 8.86 -13.47
N GLN A 649 16.77 9.25 -12.38
CA GLN A 649 17.41 9.46 -11.08
C GLN A 649 17.13 8.32 -10.10
N LEU A 650 15.97 7.66 -10.24
CA LEU A 650 15.47 6.70 -9.25
C LEU A 650 15.43 5.26 -9.76
N PHE A 651 15.49 5.05 -11.07
CA PHE A 651 15.58 3.72 -11.67
C PHE A 651 16.95 3.51 -12.32
N SER A 652 17.51 2.31 -12.16
CA SER A 652 18.79 1.98 -12.78
C SER A 652 18.96 0.48 -13.04
N ALA A 653 19.97 0.14 -13.83
CA ALA A 653 20.34 -1.23 -14.19
C ALA A 653 21.16 -1.94 -13.08
N THR A 654 20.92 -1.63 -11.81
CA THR A 654 21.70 -2.10 -10.66
C THR A 654 20.82 -2.74 -9.58
N PRO A 655 21.38 -3.49 -8.61
CA PRO A 655 20.59 -4.08 -7.52
C PRO A 655 19.76 -3.09 -6.70
N ASN A 656 20.21 -1.84 -6.57
CA ASN A 656 19.49 -0.76 -5.87
C ASN A 656 18.55 0.02 -6.81
N GLY A 657 18.23 -0.53 -7.98
CA GLY A 657 17.71 0.20 -9.13
C GLY A 657 16.23 0.57 -9.12
N GLU A 658 15.60 0.70 -7.95
CA GLU A 658 14.20 1.10 -7.77
C GLU A 658 14.07 2.03 -6.55
N PRO A 659 13.12 2.98 -6.53
CA PRO A 659 13.01 3.97 -5.45
C PRO A 659 12.42 3.44 -4.14
N GLY A 660 11.79 2.27 -4.15
CA GLY A 660 11.11 1.69 -3.00
C GLY A 660 10.75 0.24 -3.24
N ASN A 661 9.85 -0.32 -2.43
CA ASN A 661 9.37 -1.68 -2.64
C ASN A 661 8.73 -1.81 -4.04
N ASP A 662 8.89 -2.98 -4.66
CA ASP A 662 8.25 -3.22 -5.96
C ASP A 662 6.74 -3.54 -5.81
N ASP A 663 6.32 -3.93 -4.60
CA ASP A 663 4.94 -4.26 -4.21
C ASP A 663 4.20 -5.08 -5.25
N LEU A 664 4.74 -6.28 -5.49
CA LEU A 664 4.25 -7.25 -6.46
C LEU A 664 4.18 -6.74 -7.91
N GLY A 665 5.04 -5.78 -8.29
CA GLY A 665 5.13 -5.23 -9.63
C GLY A 665 4.41 -3.89 -9.82
N ALA A 666 3.87 -3.28 -8.75
CA ALA A 666 3.23 -1.97 -8.78
C ALA A 666 4.25 -0.90 -9.24
N GLN A 667 5.39 -0.79 -8.56
CA GLN A 667 6.44 0.18 -8.89
C GLN A 667 7.04 -0.06 -10.28
N SER A 668 7.33 -1.32 -10.61
CA SER A 668 7.83 -1.68 -11.94
C SER A 668 6.84 -1.34 -13.05
N SER A 669 5.53 -1.54 -12.83
CA SER A 669 4.52 -1.21 -13.84
C SER A 669 4.42 0.29 -14.10
N TRP A 670 4.66 1.11 -13.07
CA TRP A 670 4.77 2.56 -13.22
C TRP A 670 5.91 2.92 -14.19
N TYR A 671 7.09 2.31 -14.03
CA TYR A 671 8.23 2.56 -14.92
C TYR A 671 7.93 2.15 -16.37
N VAL A 672 7.29 0.99 -16.57
CA VAL A 672 6.90 0.52 -17.92
C VAL A 672 5.99 1.55 -18.60
N TRP A 673 4.97 2.04 -17.90
CA TRP A 673 4.07 3.08 -18.40
C TRP A 673 4.82 4.39 -18.71
N ALA A 674 5.60 4.89 -17.76
CA ALA A 674 6.39 6.11 -17.88
C ALA A 674 7.34 6.07 -19.08
N ALA A 675 8.06 4.95 -19.27
CA ALA A 675 9.03 4.79 -20.36
C ALA A 675 8.38 4.74 -21.75
N LEU A 676 7.11 4.32 -21.82
CA LEU A 676 6.28 4.42 -23.04
C LEU A 676 5.71 5.83 -23.25
N GLY A 677 5.85 6.72 -22.27
CA GLY A 677 5.26 8.06 -22.28
C GLY A 677 3.74 8.05 -22.05
N LEU A 678 3.23 7.06 -21.32
CA LEU A 678 1.79 6.85 -21.06
C LEU A 678 1.55 6.61 -19.57
N TYR A 679 0.35 6.85 -19.05
CA TYR A 679 -0.04 6.41 -17.70
C TYR A 679 -1.57 6.33 -17.53
N PRO A 680 -2.13 5.27 -16.92
CA PRO A 680 -3.56 5.17 -16.62
C PRO A 680 -3.92 6.06 -15.42
N VAL A 681 -4.26 7.33 -15.69
CA VAL A 681 -4.45 8.35 -14.64
C VAL A 681 -5.71 8.19 -13.81
N THR A 682 -6.71 7.47 -14.32
CA THR A 682 -8.01 7.32 -13.64
C THR A 682 -8.45 5.86 -13.63
N PRO A 683 -8.27 5.15 -12.49
CA PRO A 683 -8.70 3.76 -12.33
C PRO A 683 -10.16 3.52 -12.70
N GLY A 684 -10.45 2.36 -13.30
CA GLY A 684 -11.79 2.01 -13.82
C GLY A 684 -12.16 2.66 -15.15
N THR A 685 -11.29 3.47 -15.75
CA THR A 685 -11.49 4.09 -17.08
C THR A 685 -10.41 3.64 -18.06
N THR A 686 -10.50 4.08 -19.31
CA THR A 686 -9.46 3.90 -20.32
C THR A 686 -8.59 5.15 -20.51
N ASP A 687 -8.58 6.06 -19.54
CA ASP A 687 -7.90 7.35 -19.65
C ASP A 687 -6.37 7.18 -19.48
N LEU A 688 -5.68 7.10 -20.62
CA LEU A 688 -4.22 7.08 -20.69
C LEU A 688 -3.69 8.49 -20.95
N ALA A 689 -3.11 9.14 -19.93
CA ALA A 689 -2.45 10.43 -20.08
C ALA A 689 -1.05 10.26 -20.71
N PHE A 690 -0.58 11.31 -21.38
CA PHE A 690 0.74 11.34 -22.02
C PHE A 690 1.78 11.95 -21.08
N ALA A 691 2.98 11.38 -21.10
CA ALA A 691 4.21 12.05 -20.67
C ALA A 691 5.12 12.21 -21.90
N SER A 692 6.33 11.63 -21.85
CA SER A 692 7.27 11.63 -22.98
C SER A 692 7.94 10.27 -23.11
N PRO A 693 7.90 9.64 -24.30
CA PRO A 693 8.49 8.31 -24.48
C PRO A 693 10.01 8.36 -24.29
N LEU A 694 10.56 7.35 -23.61
CA LEU A 694 12.01 7.16 -23.44
C LEU A 694 12.67 6.55 -24.68
N PHE A 695 11.95 5.68 -25.39
CA PHE A 695 12.47 4.93 -26.52
C PHE A 695 12.08 5.54 -27.87
N PRO A 696 13.01 5.57 -28.85
CA PRO A 696 12.72 6.06 -30.19
C PRO A 696 11.56 5.36 -30.91
N LYS A 697 11.33 4.09 -30.59
CA LYS A 697 10.21 3.32 -31.10
C LYS A 697 9.67 2.38 -30.03
N ALA A 698 8.36 2.24 -29.93
CA ALA A 698 7.73 1.17 -29.16
C ALA A 698 6.48 0.63 -29.86
N VAL A 699 6.17 -0.64 -29.67
CA VAL A 699 4.97 -1.30 -30.19
C VAL A 699 4.33 -2.13 -29.08
N LEU A 700 3.12 -1.76 -28.70
CA LEU A 700 2.26 -2.53 -27.80
C LEU A 700 1.31 -3.38 -28.63
N HIS A 701 1.39 -4.70 -28.51
CA HIS A 701 0.56 -5.66 -29.24
C HIS A 701 -0.69 -6.00 -28.45
N LEU A 702 -1.83 -5.53 -28.91
CA LEU A 702 -3.13 -5.76 -28.29
C LEU A 702 -3.63 -7.18 -28.59
N ALA A 703 -4.41 -7.77 -27.67
CA ALA A 703 -4.91 -9.13 -27.81
C ALA A 703 -5.80 -9.34 -29.05
N ASN A 704 -6.43 -8.28 -29.55
CA ASN A 704 -7.26 -8.33 -30.75
C ASN A 704 -6.47 -8.28 -32.08
N GLY A 705 -5.13 -8.37 -32.02
CA GLY A 705 -4.24 -8.34 -33.19
C GLY A 705 -3.96 -6.95 -33.75
N ARG A 706 -4.43 -5.88 -33.08
CA ARG A 706 -4.03 -4.49 -33.36
C ARG A 706 -2.84 -4.09 -32.51
N SER A 707 -2.27 -2.92 -32.78
CA SER A 707 -1.15 -2.40 -32.02
C SER A 707 -1.31 -0.91 -31.75
N ILE A 708 -0.72 -0.47 -30.64
CA ILE A 708 -0.39 0.94 -30.42
C ILE A 708 1.10 1.09 -30.73
N THR A 709 1.41 1.84 -31.78
CA THR A 709 2.78 2.11 -32.21
C THR A 709 3.17 3.52 -31.78
N ILE A 710 4.28 3.66 -31.09
CA ILE A 710 4.89 4.92 -30.68
C ILE A 710 6.13 5.14 -31.54
N ASP A 711 6.13 6.20 -32.33
CA ASP A 711 7.25 6.64 -33.17
C ASP A 711 7.76 7.99 -32.65
N ALA A 712 8.93 7.99 -32.01
CA ALA A 712 9.52 9.15 -31.37
C ALA A 712 11.03 9.23 -31.67
N PRO A 713 11.47 9.41 -32.92
CA PRO A 713 12.87 9.21 -33.33
C PRO A 713 13.91 10.07 -32.59
N ALA A 714 13.49 11.16 -31.95
CA ALA A 714 14.32 12.03 -31.13
C ALA A 714 14.27 11.71 -29.62
N ALA A 715 13.60 10.63 -29.21
CA ALA A 715 13.50 10.23 -27.81
C ALA A 715 14.87 9.91 -27.23
N ALA A 716 15.19 10.61 -26.16
CA ALA A 716 16.43 10.48 -25.40
C ALA A 716 16.20 11.05 -24.00
N ALA A 717 17.10 10.71 -23.07
CA ALA A 717 17.02 11.20 -21.69
C ALA A 717 17.07 12.75 -21.60
N ASP A 718 17.81 13.40 -22.51
CA ASP A 718 17.98 14.86 -22.60
C ASP A 718 17.00 15.55 -23.57
N HIS A 719 16.06 14.81 -24.17
CA HIS A 719 15.00 15.32 -25.05
C HIS A 719 13.60 15.00 -24.50
N PRO A 720 13.27 15.41 -23.27
CA PRO A 720 12.00 15.02 -22.64
C PRO A 720 10.79 15.76 -23.23
N TYR A 721 10.95 16.89 -23.91
CA TYR A 721 9.82 17.78 -24.15
C TYR A 721 9.09 17.48 -25.46
N VAL A 722 7.78 17.22 -25.37
CA VAL A 722 6.90 17.07 -26.53
C VAL A 722 6.60 18.46 -27.11
N THR A 723 6.91 18.64 -28.40
CA THR A 723 6.63 19.86 -29.17
C THR A 723 5.49 19.67 -30.18
N GLY A 724 5.16 18.42 -30.49
CA GLY A 724 4.03 18.05 -31.33
C GLY A 724 3.71 16.57 -31.19
N LEU A 725 2.44 16.22 -31.39
CA LEU A 725 1.99 14.83 -31.49
C LEU A 725 1.00 14.71 -32.65
N SER A 726 1.08 13.59 -33.37
CA SER A 726 0.02 13.16 -34.27
C SER A 726 -0.45 11.76 -33.94
N VAL A 727 -1.76 11.56 -33.98
CA VAL A 727 -2.41 10.26 -33.80
C VAL A 727 -3.05 9.87 -35.13
N ASP A 728 -2.64 8.74 -35.69
CA ASP A 728 -3.04 8.26 -37.02
C ASP A 728 -2.90 9.34 -38.11
N GLY A 729 -1.78 10.06 -38.07
CA GLY A 729 -1.43 11.12 -39.02
C GLY A 729 -2.18 12.45 -38.84
N LYS A 730 -3.04 12.56 -37.83
CA LYS A 730 -3.76 13.80 -37.51
C LYS A 730 -3.12 14.47 -36.30
N ARG A 731 -2.93 15.79 -36.39
CA ARG A 731 -2.46 16.60 -35.26
C ARG A 731 -3.31 16.34 -34.02
N TRP A 732 -2.64 16.14 -32.89
CA TRP A 732 -3.26 15.87 -31.62
C TRP A 732 -2.68 16.80 -30.55
N ASP A 733 -3.51 17.67 -30.00
CA ASP A 733 -3.11 18.66 -28.99
C ASP A 733 -3.69 18.34 -27.60
N ARG A 734 -4.14 17.09 -27.36
CA ARG A 734 -4.61 16.63 -26.03
C ARG A 734 -3.52 15.84 -25.33
N THR A 735 -3.42 15.99 -24.02
CA THR A 735 -2.43 15.29 -23.17
C THR A 735 -2.88 13.88 -22.77
N TYR A 736 -3.76 13.27 -23.54
CA TYR A 736 -4.23 11.90 -23.32
C TYR A 736 -4.56 11.21 -24.65
N LEU A 737 -4.45 9.90 -24.65
CA LEU A 737 -4.73 9.02 -25.78
C LEU A 737 -6.23 8.99 -26.09
N PRO A 738 -6.65 8.93 -27.37
CA PRO A 738 -8.05 8.71 -27.68
C PRO A 738 -8.54 7.37 -27.07
N PRO A 739 -9.66 7.34 -26.34
CA PRO A 739 -10.16 6.10 -25.72
C PRO A 739 -10.39 4.94 -26.70
N SER A 740 -10.59 5.23 -27.99
CA SER A 740 -10.73 4.19 -29.03
C SER A 740 -9.45 3.41 -29.28
N ALA A 741 -8.27 3.96 -28.97
CA ALA A 741 -6.97 3.37 -29.31
C ALA A 741 -6.77 1.98 -28.69
N LEU A 742 -7.29 1.75 -27.48
CA LEU A 742 -7.23 0.42 -26.83
C LEU A 742 -8.04 -0.65 -27.58
N ARG A 743 -9.01 -0.25 -28.40
CA ARG A 743 -9.81 -1.18 -29.23
C ARG A 743 -9.34 -1.23 -30.67
N THR A 744 -8.94 -0.09 -31.24
CA THR A 744 -8.64 0.01 -32.69
C THR A 744 -7.15 -0.08 -33.00
N GLY A 745 -6.28 0.02 -31.99
CA GLY A 745 -4.89 0.43 -32.18
C GLY A 745 -4.78 1.91 -32.51
N ALA A 746 -3.55 2.41 -32.57
CA ALA A 746 -3.21 3.78 -32.98
C ALA A 746 -1.72 3.88 -33.36
N THR A 747 -1.36 4.81 -34.24
CA THR A 747 0.03 5.24 -34.45
C THR A 747 0.22 6.62 -33.85
N LEU A 748 1.14 6.74 -32.88
CA LEU A 748 1.47 7.93 -32.13
C LEU A 748 2.84 8.43 -32.57
N LYS A 749 2.90 9.54 -33.30
CA LYS A 749 4.16 10.14 -33.72
C LYS A 749 4.47 11.38 -32.89
N PHE A 750 5.52 11.30 -32.08
CA PHE A 750 5.98 12.37 -31.20
C PHE A 750 7.12 13.17 -31.84
N ASP A 751 6.99 14.48 -31.79
CA ASP A 751 8.07 15.42 -32.09
C ASP A 751 8.67 15.92 -30.77
N LEU A 752 9.88 15.48 -30.44
CA LEU A 752 10.55 15.75 -29.15
C LEU A 752 11.67 16.77 -29.28
N SER A 753 11.98 17.47 -28.18
CA SER A 753 13.09 18.41 -28.13
C SER A 753 13.70 18.54 -26.73
N ALA A 754 14.89 19.11 -26.65
CA ALA A 754 15.58 19.44 -25.40
C ALA A 754 15.04 20.71 -24.70
N GLN A 755 14.12 21.45 -25.33
CA GLN A 755 13.55 22.68 -24.76
C GLN A 755 12.03 22.56 -24.60
N ALA A 756 11.50 23.09 -23.50
CA ALA A 756 10.06 23.07 -23.25
C ALA A 756 9.27 23.79 -24.37
N GLY A 757 8.20 23.15 -24.82
CA GLY A 757 7.22 23.70 -25.76
C GLY A 757 5.88 24.01 -25.09
N SER A 758 4.89 24.40 -25.89
CA SER A 758 3.52 24.70 -25.44
C SER A 758 2.48 23.66 -25.89
N TRP A 759 2.92 22.47 -26.33
CA TRP A 759 2.02 21.41 -26.76
C TRP A 759 1.12 20.97 -25.59
N GLY A 760 -0.15 20.64 -25.86
CA GLY A 760 -1.06 20.08 -24.85
C GLY A 760 -1.62 21.05 -23.80
N ALA A 761 -1.15 22.31 -23.74
CA ALA A 761 -1.43 23.24 -22.64
C ALA A 761 -2.92 23.60 -22.39
N THR A 762 -3.84 23.23 -23.29
CA THR A 762 -5.28 23.58 -23.20
C THR A 762 -6.21 22.37 -23.23
N SER A 763 -5.69 21.15 -23.13
CA SER A 763 -6.51 19.94 -23.28
C SER A 763 -6.03 18.82 -22.37
N ALA A 764 -6.38 19.00 -21.10
CA ALA A 764 -6.15 18.07 -20.01
C ALA A 764 -6.85 16.71 -20.23
N PRO A 765 -6.45 15.66 -19.50
CA PRO A 765 -7.19 14.40 -19.45
C PRO A 765 -8.60 14.60 -18.88
N PRO A 766 -9.51 13.63 -19.08
CA PRO A 766 -10.88 13.72 -18.56
C PRO A 766 -10.93 13.88 -17.04
N SER A 767 -12.01 14.51 -16.57
CA SER A 767 -12.42 14.54 -15.17
C SER A 767 -13.93 14.33 -15.13
N TYR A 768 -14.43 13.71 -14.08
CA TYR A 768 -15.80 13.23 -13.97
C TYR A 768 -16.54 13.99 -12.85
N PRO A 769 -17.20 15.12 -13.15
CA PRO A 769 -17.79 16.01 -12.15
C PRO A 769 -19.22 15.62 -11.73
N GLU A 770 -19.69 14.43 -12.08
CA GLU A 770 -21.04 13.99 -11.75
C GLU A 770 -21.22 13.91 -10.22
N GLY A 771 -22.22 14.61 -9.69
CA GLY A 771 -22.44 14.76 -8.25
C GLY A 771 -21.51 15.76 -7.54
N GLN A 772 -20.62 16.44 -8.27
CA GLN A 772 -19.78 17.49 -7.71
C GLN A 772 -20.65 18.67 -7.23
N VAL A 773 -20.30 19.25 -6.09
CA VAL A 773 -20.99 20.45 -5.59
C VAL A 773 -20.43 21.73 -6.24
N ALA A 774 -21.23 22.80 -6.23
CA ALA A 774 -20.78 24.07 -6.81
C ALA A 774 -19.67 24.75 -6.01
N ALA A 775 -19.68 24.57 -4.68
CA ALA A 775 -18.83 25.30 -3.75
C ALA A 775 -18.66 24.53 -2.43
N ILE A 776 -17.57 24.81 -1.72
CA ILE A 776 -17.20 24.18 -0.43
C ILE A 776 -17.03 25.29 0.61
N GLY A 777 -17.72 25.18 1.73
CA GLY A 777 -17.58 26.07 2.87
C GLY A 777 -16.38 25.71 3.75
N TYR A 778 -15.80 26.69 4.42
CA TYR A 778 -14.74 26.48 5.41
C TYR A 778 -14.82 27.48 6.56
N THR A 779 -14.16 27.15 7.66
CA THR A 779 -14.04 27.98 8.87
C THR A 779 -12.57 28.21 9.22
N SER A 780 -12.27 29.34 9.86
CA SER A 780 -10.94 29.64 10.39
C SER A 780 -11.05 30.47 11.67
N PRO A 781 -10.24 30.23 12.71
CA PRO A 781 -9.21 29.20 12.81
C PRO A 781 -9.79 27.76 12.82
N THR A 782 -8.98 26.79 12.41
CA THR A 782 -9.29 25.35 12.56
C THR A 782 -8.73 24.83 13.89
N GLY A 783 -9.16 23.64 14.31
CA GLY A 783 -8.86 23.08 15.63
C GLY A 783 -9.59 23.78 16.76
N GLN A 784 -9.10 23.55 17.98
CA GLN A 784 -9.70 24.09 19.20
C GLN A 784 -9.24 25.52 19.49
N VAL A 785 -10.19 26.42 19.80
CA VAL A 785 -9.91 27.79 20.24
C VAL A 785 -10.24 27.93 21.71
N ARG A 786 -9.21 27.98 22.55
CA ARG A 786 -9.36 28.21 24.00
C ARG A 786 -9.81 29.64 24.27
N THR A 787 -11.01 29.80 24.85
CA THR A 787 -11.63 31.10 25.10
C THR A 787 -12.26 31.12 26.48
N ALA A 788 -11.84 32.08 27.32
CA ALA A 788 -12.39 32.24 28.66
C ALA A 788 -13.87 32.69 28.64
N GLN A 789 -14.60 32.39 29.72
CA GLN A 789 -15.94 32.91 29.96
C GLN A 789 -15.96 34.44 29.87
N GLY A 790 -16.95 35.00 29.18
CA GLY A 790 -17.09 36.44 28.93
C GLY A 790 -16.13 37.02 27.88
N ALA A 791 -15.23 36.20 27.30
CA ALA A 791 -14.34 36.63 26.23
C ALA A 791 -14.93 36.34 24.84
N SER A 792 -14.26 36.85 23.80
CA SER A 792 -14.61 36.59 22.41
C SER A 792 -13.36 36.55 21.54
N PHE A 793 -13.47 35.92 20.37
CA PHE A 793 -12.41 35.88 19.39
C PHE A 793 -12.96 36.07 17.96
N PRO A 794 -12.16 36.62 17.03
CA PRO A 794 -12.54 36.69 15.64
C PRO A 794 -12.40 35.33 14.95
N ALA A 795 -13.36 34.99 14.10
CA ALA A 795 -13.31 33.85 13.20
C ALA A 795 -13.71 34.28 11.78
N THR A 796 -13.49 33.41 10.81
CA THR A 796 -13.81 33.62 9.41
C THR A 796 -14.69 32.47 8.92
N ILE A 797 -15.75 32.81 8.20
CA ILE A 797 -16.56 31.88 7.42
C ILE A 797 -16.28 32.15 5.95
N GLY A 798 -15.85 31.15 5.20
CA GLY A 798 -15.48 31.31 3.80
C GLY A 798 -16.08 30.25 2.89
N VAL A 799 -16.03 30.52 1.58
CA VAL A 799 -16.50 29.60 0.54
C VAL A 799 -15.49 29.60 -0.60
N VAL A 800 -15.07 28.42 -1.04
CA VAL A 800 -14.28 28.21 -2.27
C VAL A 800 -15.14 27.63 -3.38
N SER A 801 -14.74 27.82 -4.64
CA SER A 801 -15.44 27.22 -5.79
C SER A 801 -14.97 25.79 -6.00
N ALA A 802 -15.87 24.85 -6.29
CA ALA A 802 -15.50 23.50 -6.68
C ALA A 802 -15.91 23.21 -8.14
N GLY A 803 -17.11 23.60 -8.55
CA GLY A 803 -17.65 23.35 -9.90
C GLY A 803 -17.52 24.53 -10.88
N GLY A 804 -16.68 25.52 -10.60
CA GLY A 804 -16.50 26.71 -11.45
C GLY A 804 -17.72 27.65 -11.51
N ARG A 805 -18.75 27.40 -10.71
CA ARG A 805 -19.95 28.25 -10.58
C ARG A 805 -19.71 29.35 -9.56
N SER A 806 -20.36 30.50 -9.77
CA SER A 806 -20.27 31.70 -8.91
C SER A 806 -21.56 32.01 -8.15
N ASP A 807 -22.44 31.01 -8.03
CA ASP A 807 -23.75 31.16 -7.40
C ASP A 807 -23.60 31.52 -5.91
N PRO A 808 -24.49 32.37 -5.35
CA PRO A 808 -24.44 32.71 -3.94
C PRO A 808 -24.68 31.47 -3.04
N VAL A 809 -23.86 31.34 -2.01
CA VAL A 809 -23.95 30.31 -0.96
C VAL A 809 -24.44 30.96 0.32
N ARG A 810 -25.49 30.38 0.93
CA ARG A 810 -25.98 30.81 2.24
C ARG A 810 -25.25 30.01 3.32
N TRP A 811 -24.81 30.68 4.37
CA TRP A 811 -24.21 30.02 5.53
C TRP A 811 -24.96 30.39 6.81
N LYS A 812 -24.97 29.46 7.78
CA LYS A 812 -25.58 29.65 9.09
C LYS A 812 -24.80 28.88 10.16
N ALA A 813 -24.31 29.61 11.16
CA ALA A 813 -23.71 29.03 12.35
C ALA A 813 -24.80 28.50 13.30
N GLN A 814 -24.49 27.38 13.97
CA GLN A 814 -25.38 26.70 14.91
C GLN A 814 -24.70 26.57 16.28
N PRO A 815 -24.50 27.68 17.02
CA PRO A 815 -23.81 27.63 18.30
C PRO A 815 -24.62 26.89 19.37
N PRO A 816 -23.96 26.12 20.25
CA PRO A 816 -24.60 25.53 21.42
C PRO A 816 -24.91 26.59 22.48
N ALA A 817 -25.59 26.18 23.56
CA ALA A 817 -25.88 27.07 24.68
C ALA A 817 -24.59 27.66 25.27
N GLY A 818 -24.62 28.96 25.62
CA GLY A 818 -23.46 29.67 26.16
C GLY A 818 -22.49 30.22 25.10
N ILE A 819 -22.65 29.87 23.82
CA ILE A 819 -21.84 30.41 22.72
C ILE A 819 -22.71 31.27 21.80
N THR A 820 -22.15 32.38 21.29
CA THR A 820 -22.81 33.21 20.27
C THR A 820 -21.87 33.50 19.11
N VAL A 821 -22.42 33.60 17.89
CA VAL A 821 -21.69 33.97 16.67
C VAL A 821 -22.36 35.19 16.05
N THR A 822 -21.61 36.26 15.79
CA THR A 822 -22.14 37.52 15.23
C THR A 822 -21.32 37.98 14.02
N PRO A 823 -21.93 38.14 12.83
CA PRO A 823 -23.28 37.67 12.47
C PRO A 823 -23.37 36.14 12.54
N SER A 824 -24.57 35.58 12.78
CA SER A 824 -24.79 34.12 12.86
C SER A 824 -25.15 33.47 11.52
N SER A 825 -25.38 34.27 10.47
CA SER A 825 -25.67 33.80 9.12
C SER A 825 -25.34 34.88 8.09
N GLY A 826 -25.22 34.46 6.84
CA GLY A 826 -24.95 35.39 5.74
C GLY A 826 -25.02 34.73 4.38
N VAL A 827 -24.63 35.49 3.35
CA VAL A 827 -24.52 35.02 1.97
C VAL A 827 -23.13 35.37 1.46
N LEU A 828 -22.44 34.38 0.92
CA LEU A 828 -21.11 34.51 0.33
C LEU A 828 -21.15 34.11 -1.13
N ARG A 829 -20.18 34.56 -1.91
CA ARG A 829 -19.89 34.00 -3.23
C ARG A 829 -18.64 33.13 -3.14
N PRO A 830 -18.49 32.10 -4.00
CA PRO A 830 -17.24 31.35 -4.10
C PRO A 830 -16.04 32.28 -4.29
N GLY A 831 -14.98 32.06 -3.50
CA GLY A 831 -13.81 32.93 -3.43
C GLY A 831 -13.92 34.11 -2.44
N SER A 832 -14.97 34.16 -1.62
CA SER A 832 -15.16 35.21 -0.61
C SER A 832 -15.33 34.66 0.80
N SER A 833 -15.12 35.53 1.78
CA SER A 833 -15.27 35.22 3.20
C SER A 833 -15.90 36.39 3.97
N ALA A 834 -16.40 36.08 5.16
CA ALA A 834 -16.92 37.04 6.12
C ALA A 834 -16.24 36.84 7.48
N GLY A 835 -15.83 37.93 8.11
CA GLY A 835 -15.42 37.93 9.51
C GLY A 835 -16.63 37.84 10.43
N VAL A 836 -16.50 37.02 11.48
CA VAL A 836 -17.49 36.86 12.54
C VAL A 836 -16.80 36.96 13.91
N THR A 837 -17.55 37.34 14.94
CA THR A 837 -17.10 37.27 16.33
C THR A 837 -17.78 36.11 17.02
N VAL A 838 -17.00 35.21 17.61
CA VAL A 838 -17.49 34.13 18.47
C VAL A 838 -17.29 34.55 19.92
N ALA A 839 -18.36 34.62 20.70
CA ALA A 839 -18.32 35.05 22.10
C ALA A 839 -18.83 33.95 23.03
N VAL A 840 -18.14 33.82 24.17
CA VAL A 840 -18.46 32.88 25.24
C VAL A 840 -19.19 33.65 26.34
N ALA A 841 -20.38 33.19 26.72
CA ALA A 841 -21.14 33.79 27.81
C ALA A 841 -20.38 33.68 29.14
N ALA A 842 -20.66 34.59 30.08
CA ALA A 842 -20.01 34.58 31.39
C ALA A 842 -20.36 33.34 32.22
N ASP A 843 -21.49 32.71 31.91
CA ASP A 843 -22.04 31.50 32.54
C ASP A 843 -21.95 30.26 31.63
N ALA A 844 -21.19 30.33 30.51
CA ALA A 844 -21.03 29.19 29.62
C ALA A 844 -20.34 28.03 30.36
N PRO A 845 -20.85 26.79 30.26
CA PRO A 845 -20.25 25.66 30.94
C PRO A 845 -18.85 25.38 30.38
N SER A 846 -17.98 24.83 31.24
CA SER A 846 -16.67 24.36 30.84
C SER A 846 -16.79 23.20 29.83
N GLY A 847 -15.81 23.04 28.95
CA GLY A 847 -15.75 21.91 28.01
C GLY A 847 -15.56 22.32 26.55
N TYR A 848 -15.80 21.35 25.67
CA TYR A 848 -15.74 21.52 24.21
C TYR A 848 -17.10 21.88 23.64
N HIS A 849 -17.17 22.98 22.90
CA HIS A 849 -18.38 23.53 22.32
C HIS A 849 -18.22 23.62 20.80
N PRO A 850 -18.53 22.55 20.05
CA PRO A 850 -18.53 22.61 18.59
C PRO A 850 -19.64 23.54 18.11
N VAL A 851 -19.30 24.42 17.18
CA VAL A 851 -20.22 25.32 16.48
C VAL A 851 -20.25 24.93 15.01
N PRO A 852 -21.16 24.02 14.59
CA PRO A 852 -21.31 23.66 13.20
C PRO A 852 -21.70 24.87 12.35
N VAL A 853 -21.15 24.97 11.15
CA VAL A 853 -21.54 25.98 10.17
C VAL A 853 -22.11 25.27 8.95
N GLY A 854 -23.42 25.38 8.78
CA GLY A 854 -24.11 24.82 7.61
C GLY A 854 -24.01 25.74 6.41
N PHE A 855 -23.76 25.16 5.23
CA PHE A 855 -23.72 25.86 3.95
C PHE A 855 -24.78 25.27 3.01
N THR A 856 -25.45 26.12 2.25
CA THR A 856 -26.47 25.71 1.28
C THR A 856 -26.35 26.50 -0.02
N ASP A 857 -26.58 25.82 -1.15
CA ASP A 857 -26.66 26.47 -2.45
C ASP A 857 -27.98 27.25 -2.62
N ALA A 858 -28.15 27.90 -3.78
CA ALA A 858 -29.36 28.68 -4.07
C ALA A 858 -30.65 27.81 -4.15
N ALA A 859 -30.51 26.51 -4.41
CA ALA A 859 -31.61 25.55 -4.44
C ALA A 859 -31.91 24.92 -3.06
N GLY A 860 -31.08 25.21 -2.05
CA GLY A 860 -31.23 24.71 -0.69
C GLY A 860 -30.55 23.36 -0.44
N HIS A 861 -29.74 22.86 -1.37
CA HIS A 861 -28.94 21.65 -1.14
C HIS A 861 -27.80 21.95 -0.16
N ALA A 862 -27.53 21.02 0.74
CA ALA A 862 -26.40 21.11 1.66
C ALA A 862 -25.07 21.05 0.90
N LEU A 863 -24.12 21.89 1.32
CA LEU A 863 -22.75 21.90 0.81
C LEU A 863 -21.78 21.50 1.93
N PRO A 864 -20.61 20.94 1.58
CA PRO A 864 -19.54 20.68 2.54
C PRO A 864 -19.16 21.93 3.33
N GLY A 865 -18.74 21.72 4.58
CA GLY A 865 -18.43 22.79 5.52
C GLY A 865 -17.52 22.33 6.64
N GLY A 866 -17.40 23.17 7.66
CA GLY A 866 -16.58 22.90 8.85
C GLY A 866 -17.24 23.36 10.13
N THR A 867 -16.60 22.99 11.24
CA THR A 867 -17.01 23.31 12.61
C THR A 867 -15.95 24.20 13.26
N ILE A 868 -16.39 25.20 14.03
CA ILE A 868 -15.51 25.96 14.93
C ILE A 868 -15.60 25.30 16.29
N THR A 869 -14.49 24.82 16.85
CA THR A 869 -14.49 24.19 18.17
C THR A 869 -14.03 25.19 19.23
N VAL A 870 -14.93 25.62 20.09
CA VAL A 870 -14.62 26.52 21.21
C VAL A 870 -14.32 25.70 22.46
N THR A 871 -13.16 25.89 23.06
CA THR A 871 -12.80 25.25 24.32
C THR A 871 -12.94 26.26 25.44
N VAL A 872 -13.87 26.05 26.36
CA VAL A 872 -14.14 26.95 27.49
C VAL A 872 -13.50 26.38 28.75
N PRO A 873 -12.41 26.95 29.29
CA PRO A 873 -11.73 26.42 30.47
C PRO A 873 -12.60 26.53 31.74
N ALA A 874 -12.44 25.57 32.64
CA ALA A 874 -13.01 25.61 33.99
C ALA A 874 -12.32 26.68 34.84
N ALA A 875 -13.11 27.44 35.60
CA ALA A 875 -12.60 28.52 36.45
C ALA A 875 -11.83 28.03 37.69
N ASP A 876 -12.01 26.76 38.08
CA ASP A 876 -11.39 26.17 39.27
C ASP A 876 -9.98 25.59 39.00
N GLY A 877 -9.52 25.62 37.74
CA GLY A 877 -8.20 25.13 37.36
C GLY A 877 -8.08 23.60 37.33
N LYS A 878 -9.19 22.86 37.36
CA LYS A 878 -9.20 21.39 37.36
C LYS A 878 -9.65 20.82 36.02
N ALA A 879 -9.07 19.70 35.63
CA ALA A 879 -9.65 18.82 34.61
C ALA A 879 -10.50 17.75 35.30
N THR A 880 -11.75 17.55 34.85
CA THR A 880 -12.55 16.39 35.21
C THR A 880 -12.87 15.58 33.97
N THR A 881 -12.61 14.29 34.07
CA THR A 881 -12.82 13.32 33.00
C THR A 881 -13.44 12.06 33.56
N CYS A 882 -14.20 11.33 32.77
CA CYS A 882 -14.88 10.14 33.24
C CYS A 882 -15.24 9.20 32.11
N ASP A 883 -15.55 7.99 32.49
CA ASP A 883 -16.14 6.97 31.66
C ASP A 883 -17.35 6.38 32.38
N THR A 884 -18.50 6.34 31.70
CA THR A 884 -19.68 5.60 32.15
C THR A 884 -19.73 4.27 31.42
N LEU A 885 -19.39 3.21 32.14
CA LEU A 885 -19.16 1.87 31.63
C LEU A 885 -20.51 1.13 31.41
N GLY A 886 -20.63 0.40 30.30
CA GLY A 886 -21.82 -0.30 29.85
C GLY A 886 -21.65 -0.95 28.48
N ALA A 887 -22.76 -1.10 27.74
CA ALA A 887 -22.72 -1.64 26.37
C ALA A 887 -22.35 -0.57 25.32
N SER A 888 -22.53 0.70 25.65
CA SER A 888 -22.34 1.85 24.76
C SER A 888 -21.42 2.89 25.40
N ASP A 889 -20.44 2.45 26.20
CA ASP A 889 -19.51 3.24 27.04
C ASP A 889 -19.44 4.74 26.65
N THR A 890 -19.68 5.63 27.62
CA THR A 890 -19.61 7.07 27.37
C THR A 890 -18.34 7.64 27.99
N GLU A 891 -17.35 7.85 27.13
CA GLU A 891 -16.04 8.37 27.48
C GLU A 891 -16.00 9.90 27.31
N CYS A 892 -15.54 10.60 28.35
CA CYS A 892 -15.46 12.06 28.42
C CYS A 892 -14.03 12.49 28.73
N GLY A 893 -13.08 12.11 27.85
CA GLY A 893 -11.63 12.33 28.02
C GLY A 893 -10.89 11.25 28.80
N LEU A 894 -11.60 10.17 29.19
CA LEU A 894 -11.07 9.02 29.90
C LEU A 894 -11.42 7.80 29.04
N GLN A 895 -10.40 7.15 28.50
CA GLN A 895 -10.54 6.00 27.65
C GLN A 895 -10.38 4.72 28.47
N ARG A 896 -11.27 3.74 28.28
CA ARG A 896 -11.06 2.40 28.82
C ARG A 896 -10.24 1.57 27.83
N LEU A 897 -9.10 1.06 28.30
CA LEU A 897 -8.20 0.25 27.49
C LEU A 897 -8.49 -1.24 27.69
N ASP A 898 -8.73 -1.96 26.60
CA ASP A 898 -9.09 -3.38 26.60
C ASP A 898 -7.90 -4.25 26.16
N ASN A 899 -6.89 -4.36 27.04
CA ASN A 899 -5.60 -4.94 26.70
C ASN A 899 -5.22 -6.07 27.66
N GLY A 900 -4.70 -7.19 27.13
CA GLY A 900 -4.08 -8.27 27.91
C GLY A 900 -4.97 -8.86 29.01
N ASP A 901 -4.56 -8.72 30.27
CA ASP A 901 -5.29 -9.15 31.48
C ASP A 901 -6.34 -8.12 31.95
N GLY A 902 -6.72 -7.19 31.07
CA GLY A 902 -7.68 -6.12 31.28
C GLY A 902 -9.06 -6.34 30.66
N HIS A 903 -9.31 -7.55 30.13
CA HIS A 903 -10.52 -7.79 29.35
C HIS A 903 -11.77 -7.69 30.21
N SER A 904 -12.79 -7.03 29.64
CA SER A 904 -14.05 -6.84 30.35
C SER A 904 -15.25 -6.88 29.42
N THR A 905 -16.35 -7.40 29.94
CA THR A 905 -17.60 -7.54 29.18
C THR A 905 -18.67 -6.61 29.73
N PRO A 906 -19.52 -6.03 28.87
CA PRO A 906 -20.70 -5.29 29.32
C PRO A 906 -21.63 -6.16 30.15
N VAL A 907 -22.07 -5.64 31.29
CA VAL A 907 -23.04 -6.29 32.17
C VAL A 907 -24.11 -5.30 32.61
N THR A 908 -25.28 -5.81 32.96
CA THR A 908 -26.32 -5.04 33.66
C THR A 908 -26.67 -5.78 34.94
N VAL A 909 -26.34 -5.18 36.08
CA VAL A 909 -26.52 -5.81 37.40
C VAL A 909 -27.17 -4.80 38.33
N ALA A 910 -28.18 -5.26 39.08
CA ALA A 910 -28.95 -4.41 39.99
C ALA A 910 -29.51 -3.12 39.32
N GLY A 911 -29.92 -3.22 38.05
CA GLY A 911 -30.55 -2.12 37.30
C GLY A 911 -29.60 -1.03 36.79
N ARG A 912 -28.28 -1.20 36.95
CA ARG A 912 -27.26 -0.28 36.42
C ARG A 912 -26.35 -1.03 35.45
N SER A 913 -26.04 -0.39 34.33
CA SER A 913 -25.05 -0.90 33.37
C SER A 913 -23.64 -0.66 33.89
N GLY A 914 -22.73 -1.57 33.53
CA GLY A 914 -21.33 -1.55 33.91
C GLY A 914 -20.52 -2.51 33.07
N ARG A 915 -19.25 -2.69 33.43
CA ARG A 915 -18.37 -3.72 32.89
C ARG A 915 -17.85 -4.62 33.99
N SER A 916 -17.71 -5.90 33.66
CA SER A 916 -17.16 -6.94 34.52
C SER A 916 -15.89 -7.50 33.91
N THR A 917 -14.80 -7.56 34.67
CA THR A 917 -13.52 -8.15 34.22
C THR A 917 -13.42 -9.63 34.60
N SER A 918 -12.85 -10.45 33.72
CA SER A 918 -12.50 -11.86 33.98
C SER A 918 -11.06 -12.02 34.49
N ASP A 919 -10.21 -11.04 34.26
CA ASP A 919 -8.75 -11.20 34.25
C ASP A 919 -8.03 -10.39 35.35
N GLY A 920 -8.80 -9.71 36.20
CA GLY A 920 -8.32 -9.09 37.43
C GLY A 920 -7.94 -7.61 37.30
N TYR A 921 -7.99 -7.04 36.09
CA TYR A 921 -7.72 -5.61 35.89
C TYR A 921 -8.76 -4.91 35.01
N LEU A 922 -8.82 -3.59 35.13
CA LEU A 922 -9.49 -2.64 34.23
C LEU A 922 -8.56 -1.45 34.03
N TYR A 923 -8.20 -1.14 32.78
CA TYR A 923 -7.20 -0.13 32.43
C TYR A 923 -7.84 1.15 31.91
N PHE A 924 -7.25 2.29 32.24
CA PHE A 924 -7.75 3.61 31.85
C PHE A 924 -6.61 4.55 31.44
N GLY A 925 -6.82 5.28 30.34
CA GLY A 925 -5.96 6.37 29.88
C GLY A 925 -6.69 7.71 29.98
N VAL A 926 -6.04 8.72 30.55
CA VAL A 926 -6.50 10.11 30.54
C VAL A 926 -5.97 10.76 29.26
N THR A 927 -6.80 11.51 28.55
CA THR A 927 -6.32 12.15 27.32
C THR A 927 -5.22 13.18 27.60
N ASP A 928 -4.10 13.06 26.88
CA ASP A 928 -2.96 13.99 26.95
C ASP A 928 -3.35 15.43 26.58
N ASP A 929 -4.45 15.63 25.83
CA ASP A 929 -5.00 16.96 25.52
C ASP A 929 -5.44 17.71 26.80
N LEU A 930 -5.92 16.98 27.81
CA LEU A 930 -6.32 17.51 29.11
C LEU A 930 -5.16 17.54 30.09
N VAL A 931 -4.42 16.44 30.18
CA VAL A 931 -3.40 16.24 31.19
C VAL A 931 -2.13 15.71 30.54
N PRO A 932 -1.24 16.59 30.05
CA PRO A 932 -0.02 16.16 29.38
C PRO A 932 0.87 15.32 30.30
N GLY A 933 1.30 14.15 29.84
CA GLY A 933 2.18 13.29 30.64
C GLY A 933 3.52 13.91 31.06
N GLY A 934 4.11 13.35 32.13
CA GLY A 934 5.49 13.64 32.55
C GLY A 934 5.66 14.84 33.51
N THR A 935 4.56 15.43 33.98
CA THR A 935 4.55 16.41 35.08
C THR A 935 3.95 15.78 36.34
N GLN A 936 4.26 16.32 37.52
CA GLN A 936 3.60 15.89 38.77
C GLN A 936 2.22 16.53 38.90
N TYR A 937 1.18 15.69 38.99
CA TYR A 937 -0.20 16.09 39.22
C TYR A 937 -0.73 15.58 40.56
N THR A 938 -1.73 16.29 41.10
CA THR A 938 -2.61 15.76 42.14
C THR A 938 -3.93 15.37 41.52
N ALA A 939 -4.28 14.09 41.61
CA ALA A 939 -5.51 13.54 41.05
C ALA A 939 -6.41 12.91 42.13
N THR A 940 -7.70 12.85 41.86
CA THR A 940 -8.68 12.06 42.61
C THR A 940 -9.42 11.15 41.63
N ILE A 941 -9.56 9.88 41.96
CA ILE A 941 -10.28 8.89 41.17
C ILE A 941 -11.46 8.38 41.98
N ASP A 942 -12.67 8.60 41.48
CA ASP A 942 -13.91 8.05 42.00
C ASP A 942 -14.35 6.86 41.14
N VAL A 943 -14.58 5.71 41.78
CA VAL A 943 -14.98 4.47 41.10
C VAL A 943 -16.32 4.02 41.66
N ASP A 944 -17.35 4.03 40.82
CA ASP A 944 -18.67 3.47 41.14
C ASP A 944 -18.67 1.97 40.85
N TYR A 945 -18.62 1.15 41.90
CA TYR A 945 -18.51 -0.29 41.83
C TYR A 945 -19.65 -1.00 42.54
N LEU A 946 -19.91 -2.24 42.13
CA LEU A 946 -20.88 -3.10 42.81
C LEU A 946 -20.18 -3.87 43.93
N ASP A 947 -20.60 -3.64 45.17
CA ASP A 947 -19.98 -4.24 46.35
C ASP A 947 -20.38 -5.71 46.52
N GLN A 948 -19.72 -6.58 45.74
CA GLN A 948 -19.94 -8.03 45.71
C GLN A 948 -18.70 -8.79 46.18
N GLY A 949 -18.95 -9.92 46.85
CA GLY A 949 -17.91 -10.80 47.38
C GLY A 949 -17.17 -10.25 48.61
N THR A 950 -16.07 -10.90 48.96
CA THR A 950 -15.23 -10.60 50.14
C THR A 950 -13.76 -10.59 49.70
N GLY A 951 -13.24 -9.43 49.32
CA GLY A 951 -11.88 -9.26 48.80
C GLY A 951 -11.45 -7.78 48.87
N THR A 952 -10.19 -7.49 48.55
CA THR A 952 -9.67 -6.13 48.51
C THR A 952 -9.20 -5.76 47.12
N TRP A 953 -9.34 -4.49 46.75
CA TRP A 953 -8.90 -3.97 45.47
C TRP A 953 -8.35 -2.54 45.63
N ASN A 954 -7.54 -2.07 44.69
CA ASN A 954 -6.95 -0.74 44.73
C ASN A 954 -6.71 -0.18 43.33
N VAL A 955 -6.35 1.11 43.25
CA VAL A 955 -5.83 1.72 42.03
C VAL A 955 -4.32 1.53 41.98
N GLN A 956 -3.79 1.16 40.83
CA GLN A 956 -2.36 1.22 40.51
C GLN A 956 -2.18 2.27 39.41
N TYR A 957 -1.16 3.11 39.50
CA TYR A 957 -1.01 4.27 38.62
C TYR A 957 0.45 4.60 38.32
N ASP A 958 0.62 5.23 37.16
CA ASP A 958 1.87 5.87 36.75
C ASP A 958 2.14 7.10 37.64
N SER A 959 3.22 7.04 38.41
CA SER A 959 3.69 8.10 39.29
C SER A 959 4.79 8.93 38.65
N SER A 960 4.77 10.25 38.89
CA SER A 960 5.85 11.15 38.47
C SER A 960 7.17 10.93 39.22
N ASP A 961 7.23 10.05 40.22
CA ASP A 961 8.45 9.70 40.95
C ASP A 961 9.39 8.86 40.08
N PRO A 962 10.57 9.38 39.68
CA PRO A 962 11.48 8.66 38.79
C PRO A 962 12.07 7.39 39.41
N ASN A 963 12.03 7.25 40.74
CA ASN A 963 12.54 6.07 41.45
C ASN A 963 11.43 5.03 41.71
N GLN A 964 10.17 5.41 41.60
CA GLN A 964 9.00 4.55 41.77
C GLN A 964 7.92 4.92 40.76
N PRO A 965 8.13 4.60 39.46
CA PRO A 965 7.21 5.01 38.39
C PRO A 965 5.83 4.33 38.49
N TYR A 966 5.69 3.26 39.29
CA TYR A 966 4.41 2.56 39.52
C TYR A 966 4.09 2.53 41.01
N LYS A 967 2.92 3.06 41.37
CA LYS A 967 2.46 3.12 42.77
C LYS A 967 1.05 2.55 42.92
N GLY A 968 0.77 2.01 44.09
CA GLY A 968 -0.56 1.56 44.50
C GLY A 968 -1.20 2.55 45.47
N SER A 969 -2.49 2.81 45.30
CA SER A 969 -3.32 3.50 46.29
C SER A 969 -3.58 2.62 47.52
N SER A 970 -4.22 3.19 48.54
CA SER A 970 -4.86 2.39 49.60
C SER A 970 -5.91 1.44 49.00
N SER A 971 -6.07 0.26 49.61
CA SER A 971 -7.08 -0.72 49.18
C SER A 971 -8.46 -0.46 49.79
N VAL A 972 -9.49 -0.83 49.05
CA VAL A 972 -10.89 -0.90 49.47
C VAL A 972 -11.26 -2.35 49.71
N THR A 973 -11.96 -2.63 50.82
CA THR A 973 -12.46 -3.97 51.13
C THR A 973 -13.93 -4.08 50.74
N ASN A 974 -14.27 -5.08 49.93
CA ASN A 974 -15.65 -5.41 49.63
C ASN A 974 -16.32 -6.03 50.86
N THR A 975 -17.52 -5.56 51.16
CA THR A 975 -18.35 -6.03 52.28
C THR A 975 -19.48 -6.94 51.80
N GLY A 976 -19.63 -7.14 50.48
CA GLY A 976 -20.56 -8.09 49.89
C GLY A 976 -22.03 -7.69 50.02
N THR A 977 -22.32 -6.39 50.13
CA THR A 977 -23.70 -5.89 50.32
C THR A 977 -24.59 -6.05 49.10
N GLY A 978 -24.02 -6.30 47.91
CA GLY A 978 -24.76 -6.36 46.65
C GLY A 978 -25.32 -5.01 46.19
N THR A 979 -24.83 -3.91 46.75
CA THR A 979 -25.27 -2.54 46.43
C THR A 979 -24.16 -1.76 45.74
N TRP A 980 -24.54 -0.78 44.91
CA TRP A 980 -23.60 0.14 44.28
C TRP A 980 -23.00 1.10 45.31
N LYS A 981 -21.68 1.27 45.27
CA LYS A 981 -20.90 2.16 46.13
C LYS A 981 -19.91 2.95 45.30
N THR A 982 -19.44 4.07 45.83
CA THR A 982 -18.35 4.86 45.26
C THR A 982 -17.14 4.77 46.18
N ALA A 983 -15.98 4.48 45.60
CA ALA A 983 -14.70 4.57 46.29
C ALA A 983 -13.85 5.69 45.69
N THR A 984 -13.26 6.51 46.56
CA THR A 984 -12.45 7.68 46.18
C THR A 984 -10.99 7.44 46.54
N PHE A 985 -10.09 7.71 45.58
CA PHE A 985 -8.65 7.55 45.73
C PHE A 985 -7.93 8.86 45.42
N THR A 986 -7.07 9.33 46.31
CA THR A 986 -6.22 10.51 46.07
C THR A 986 -4.82 10.08 45.64
N LEU A 987 -4.37 10.57 44.49
CA LEU A 987 -3.04 10.33 43.92
C LEU A 987 -2.23 11.63 43.99
N PRO A 988 -1.30 11.80 44.95
CA PRO A 988 -0.62 13.07 45.18
C PRO A 988 0.49 13.39 44.16
N ASP A 989 0.94 12.39 43.41
CA ASP A 989 2.07 12.44 42.49
C ASP A 989 1.81 11.60 41.22
N ALA A 990 0.60 11.72 40.66
CA ALA A 990 0.25 11.11 39.39
C ALA A 990 1.08 11.73 38.25
N GLY A 991 1.66 10.88 37.40
CA GLY A 991 2.47 11.29 36.25
C GLY A 991 1.72 11.27 34.92
N PHE A 992 0.73 10.38 34.80
CA PHE A 992 -0.12 10.17 33.62
C PHE A 992 0.64 10.24 32.29
N GLY A 993 1.76 9.51 32.21
CA GLY A 993 2.61 9.45 31.04
C GLY A 993 2.40 8.18 30.22
N ASN A 994 1.25 7.52 30.35
CA ASN A 994 0.94 6.24 29.72
C ASN A 994 1.98 5.12 30.03
N ARG A 995 2.65 5.19 31.19
CA ARG A 995 3.70 4.22 31.55
C ARG A 995 3.19 2.99 32.27
N GLU A 996 1.99 3.02 32.85
CA GLU A 996 1.41 1.86 33.52
C GLU A 996 1.18 0.73 32.50
N ASN A 997 1.02 -0.49 33.00
CA ASN A 997 0.77 -1.66 32.16
C ASN A 997 -0.34 -1.41 31.12
N GLY A 998 -0.18 -1.95 29.90
CA GLY A 998 -1.14 -1.76 28.81
C GLY A 998 -1.12 -0.35 28.20
N SER A 999 -0.04 0.42 28.41
CA SER A 999 0.09 1.84 28.03
C SER A 999 -1.00 2.71 28.66
N ALA A 1000 -1.39 2.36 29.89
CA ALA A 1000 -2.40 3.07 30.64
C ALA A 1000 -1.79 4.16 31.54
N ASP A 1001 -2.65 5.01 32.07
CA ASP A 1001 -2.30 5.96 33.11
C ASP A 1001 -2.55 5.41 34.51
N PHE A 1002 -3.61 4.61 34.63
CA PHE A 1002 -3.89 3.82 35.81
C PHE A 1002 -4.71 2.58 35.47
N ARG A 1003 -4.73 1.63 36.41
CA ARG A 1003 -5.57 0.45 36.37
C ARG A 1003 -6.20 0.16 37.72
N LEU A 1004 -7.38 -0.44 37.69
CA LEU A 1004 -8.00 -1.02 38.86
C LEU A 1004 -7.46 -2.44 39.04
N SER A 1005 -6.74 -2.69 40.13
CA SER A 1005 -6.30 -4.03 40.52
C SER A 1005 -7.41 -4.69 41.33
N VAL A 1006 -8.20 -5.51 40.65
CA VAL A 1006 -9.45 -6.09 41.14
C VAL A 1006 -9.43 -7.62 41.06
N GLY A 1007 -10.52 -8.27 41.46
CA GLY A 1007 -10.71 -9.71 41.26
C GLY A 1007 -11.61 -10.00 40.05
N ALA A 1008 -11.57 -11.23 39.55
CA ALA A 1008 -12.51 -11.70 38.54
C ALA A 1008 -13.97 -11.53 39.00
N GLY A 1009 -14.82 -11.04 38.11
CA GLY A 1009 -16.23 -10.74 38.38
C GLY A 1009 -16.48 -9.39 39.08
N PHE A 1010 -15.46 -8.54 39.27
CA PHE A 1010 -15.64 -7.20 39.80
C PHE A 1010 -16.34 -6.31 38.77
N VAL A 1011 -17.38 -5.59 39.20
CA VAL A 1011 -18.23 -4.78 38.31
C VAL A 1011 -18.07 -3.29 38.61
N VAL A 1012 -17.76 -2.51 37.57
CA VAL A 1012 -17.65 -1.04 37.62
C VAL A 1012 -18.64 -0.41 36.66
N SER A 1013 -19.29 0.67 37.08
CA SER A 1013 -20.29 1.39 36.28
C SER A 1013 -19.86 2.79 35.87
N ARG A 1014 -18.97 3.43 36.65
CA ARG A 1014 -18.41 4.74 36.32
C ARG A 1014 -17.04 4.88 36.94
N VAL A 1015 -16.13 5.49 36.20
CA VAL A 1015 -14.86 6.01 36.72
C VAL A 1015 -14.84 7.51 36.44
N HIS A 1016 -14.50 8.31 37.44
CA HIS A 1016 -14.34 9.76 37.34
C HIS A 1016 -12.99 10.15 37.89
N VAL A 1017 -12.29 11.02 37.18
CA VAL A 1017 -10.94 11.46 37.49
C VAL A 1017 -10.94 12.98 37.52
N SER A 1018 -10.56 13.57 38.64
CA SER A 1018 -10.31 15.00 38.78
C SER A 1018 -8.83 15.24 38.94
N VAL A 1019 -8.24 16.10 38.11
CA VAL A 1019 -6.80 16.38 38.08
C VAL A 1019 -6.54 17.87 38.26
N SER A 1020 -5.54 18.18 39.06
CA SER A 1020 -5.02 19.54 39.25
C SER A 1020 -3.49 19.53 39.24
N GLY A 1021 -2.89 20.58 38.70
CA GLY A 1021 -1.44 20.73 38.62
C GLY A 1021 -1.02 21.70 37.52
N GLY A 1022 0.30 21.89 37.36
CA GLY A 1022 0.82 22.73 36.29
C GLY A 1022 0.53 22.14 34.91
N ASN A 1023 0.17 22.96 33.93
CA ASN A 1023 -0.09 22.59 32.53
C ASN A 1023 -1.37 21.78 32.24
N VAL A 1024 -2.22 21.50 33.25
CA VAL A 1024 -3.56 20.93 33.01
C VAL A 1024 -4.41 21.89 32.18
N LEU A 1025 -5.06 21.38 31.13
CA LEU A 1025 -6.18 22.05 30.49
C LEU A 1025 -7.41 21.84 31.37
N ALA A 1026 -7.71 22.83 32.20
CA ALA A 1026 -8.84 22.78 33.11
C ALA A 1026 -10.16 22.72 32.33
N LEU A 1027 -10.77 21.53 32.22
CA LEU A 1027 -12.08 21.32 31.60
C LEU A 1027 -12.92 20.38 32.44
N HIS A 1028 -14.22 20.63 32.52
CA HIS A 1028 -15.16 19.68 33.13
C HIS A 1028 -15.90 18.95 32.00
N LEU A 1029 -15.50 17.72 31.71
CA LEU A 1029 -16.09 16.95 30.60
C LEU A 1029 -17.20 16.00 31.05
N CYS A 1030 -17.36 15.81 32.37
CA CYS A 1030 -18.29 14.85 32.91
C CYS A 1030 -19.73 15.36 32.98
N PRO A 1031 -20.73 14.56 32.57
CA PRO A 1031 -22.12 14.92 32.73
C PRO A 1031 -22.49 15.13 34.21
N GLY A 1032 -22.98 16.33 34.54
CA GLY A 1032 -23.47 16.69 35.87
C GLY A 1032 -22.46 17.41 36.77
N ASP A 1033 -21.24 17.68 36.27
CA ASP A 1033 -20.23 18.53 36.95
C ASP A 1033 -20.48 20.03 36.73
#